data_AF-A0A6N8WCQ2-F1
#
_entry.id   AF-A0A6N8WCQ2-F1
#
_cell.length_a   1.000
_cell.length_b   1.000
_cell.length_c   1.000
_cell.angle_alpha   90.00
_cell.angle_beta   90.00
_cell.angle_gamma   90.00
#
_symmetry.space_group_name_H-M   'P 1'
#
loop_
_entity.id
_entity.type
_entity.pdbx_description
1 polymer ?
#
loop_
_entity_poly.entity_id
_entity_poly.type
_entity_poly.pdbx_seq_one_letter_code
_entity_poly.pdbx_strand_id
1 'polypeptide(L)'
;MNENYKAVRTIAHVKLQRQLSDELVSLTSQQIRREVETTVHFVQADDVDIDALVADLEASFQTVIGRERLLSGDSDGYDPWLGNSKGSIPWRFWDRYEQFLEREKRWPAATLRRLDDSTDRALGLLTDPNRPGAWDRRGLVMGHVQSGKTSHYVGLICKAADAGYKLIIVLAGFHKSLRSQTQIRLEEGFLGYDRGATSTSPEAPIKLVGAGLVDPAPKADSITTRADNGDFKRQVEKHFAVNPGGHPLLFVVKKNNSVLRNLLSWVTWAADKRDEAGNPYLTGVPLLVVDDEADQGSIDTQRQEYDETGRADPDHNPTAINKSIRRLLHLFDQSAYVGYTATPFANIFIHEKNETPSEGTDLFPRSFILSLPSPSNYVGPERVFGSRRDDDDSLGLPIIRTVTDHADSLMLGERSGWMPPKHDKLHEPRYEGGDSVPPSLREAVLAFVLSVAARVARGQSTEHNSMLVHVTRFTLVQKQVAEQIRVLLAETKRRIRLGDGDSPNQLHHELRQLWDADFAPTSRQVGQAIQGQYLPVQDWSEIHPHIGEAAQSISVREINGMAGEVLDYIEHSSTGLNVIAVGGGKLSRGLTLEGLSVSYFLRASRMYDTLMQMGRWFGYRPGYLDLCRLYTTPEMKEWFAHISEASEELRDDFDRMAASGQTPRDFGHRVRSHPMMMVTSQVKMRTGKQINITFAGDMSETVNFWRDRVRLGANWQAGRHLIEEIERSGILSDSVKGSSASRRWQGVASSHILDFLVAYQEHEASRKVKTALLADYIAAENERGLLREWTVFLASGSHSQSCEIGSVSVQLAERAWHLTSSDVRDRERELESYQEANHYRIRRLVSPTDELVDLSTPQRKRALDQTQNAWQEDPKGRDKPKIPSGPEIRAVRPATQGLLLLYVLSGNGRHAKVEADALDIPVLGFGISFPTGNVATASKVQFVVNNVYQQQELFGPNLSGPHGT
;
A
#
# COMPACT_ATOMS: atom_id res chain seq x y z
N MET A 1 -9.42 -24.10 -22.12
CA MET A 1 -10.84 -24.12 -21.70
C MET A 1 -11.71 -24.32 -22.92
N ASN A 2 -12.65 -25.26 -22.83
CA ASN A 2 -13.62 -25.58 -23.86
C ASN A 2 -14.61 -24.42 -24.06
N GLU A 3 -15.10 -24.17 -25.28
CA GLU A 3 -16.11 -23.12 -25.53
C GLU A 3 -17.37 -23.33 -24.68
N ASN A 4 -17.70 -24.61 -24.45
CA ASN A 4 -18.78 -25.04 -23.58
C ASN A 4 -18.65 -24.51 -22.15
N TYR A 5 -17.45 -24.54 -21.55
CA TYR A 5 -17.23 -24.02 -20.19
C TYR A 5 -17.51 -22.51 -20.13
N LYS A 6 -17.02 -21.74 -21.13
CA LYS A 6 -17.27 -20.29 -21.20
C LYS A 6 -18.75 -19.99 -21.37
N ALA A 7 -19.45 -20.72 -22.24
CA ALA A 7 -20.88 -20.55 -22.48
C ALA A 7 -21.72 -20.85 -21.23
N VAL A 8 -21.47 -22.01 -20.59
CA VAL A 8 -22.16 -22.40 -19.34
C VAL A 8 -21.87 -21.40 -18.23
N ARG A 9 -20.62 -20.99 -18.04
CA ARG A 9 -20.24 -19.96 -17.05
C ARG A 9 -20.99 -18.67 -17.28
N THR A 10 -21.04 -18.18 -18.52
CA THR A 10 -21.73 -16.92 -18.85
C THR A 10 -23.22 -17.02 -18.56
N ILE A 11 -23.88 -18.10 -18.96
CA ILE A 11 -25.33 -18.27 -18.74
C ILE A 11 -25.63 -18.43 -17.24
N ALA A 12 -24.87 -19.28 -16.53
CA ALA A 12 -25.04 -19.50 -15.10
C ALA A 12 -24.80 -18.20 -14.31
N HIS A 13 -23.76 -17.44 -14.64
CA HIS A 13 -23.47 -16.15 -14.01
C HIS A 13 -24.63 -15.16 -14.20
N VAL A 14 -25.16 -15.00 -15.43
CA VAL A 14 -26.28 -14.09 -15.69
C VAL A 14 -27.54 -14.49 -14.91
N LYS A 15 -27.81 -15.79 -14.80
CA LYS A 15 -28.97 -16.29 -14.04
C LYS A 15 -28.81 -16.10 -12.54
N LEU A 16 -27.64 -16.42 -11.97
CA LEU A 16 -27.32 -16.18 -10.56
C LEU A 16 -27.37 -14.68 -10.23
N GLN A 17 -26.91 -13.83 -11.15
CA GLN A 17 -26.96 -12.37 -11.00
C GLN A 17 -28.40 -11.84 -10.98
N ARG A 18 -29.32 -12.43 -11.76
CA ARG A 18 -30.77 -12.11 -11.68
C ARG A 18 -31.42 -12.58 -10.38
N GLN A 19 -30.93 -13.66 -9.77
CA GLN A 19 -31.44 -14.12 -8.47
C GLN A 19 -31.01 -13.19 -7.31
N LEU A 20 -29.92 -12.44 -7.48
CA LEU A 20 -29.39 -11.46 -6.51
C LEU A 20 -30.09 -10.09 -6.53
N SER A 21 -31.06 -9.85 -7.43
CA SER A 21 -31.73 -8.54 -7.54
C SER A 21 -32.88 -8.34 -6.56
N ASP A 22 -33.43 -9.42 -5.96
CA ASP A 22 -34.74 -9.34 -5.30
C ASP A 22 -34.69 -9.47 -3.76
N GLU A 23 -33.62 -10.03 -3.17
CA GLU A 23 -33.49 -10.12 -1.71
C GLU A 23 -32.01 -9.97 -1.27
N LEU A 24 -31.78 -9.34 -0.12
CA LEU A 24 -30.48 -9.13 0.56
C LEU A 24 -29.86 -10.46 1.07
N VAL A 25 -29.80 -11.49 0.23
CA VAL A 25 -29.32 -12.83 0.59
C VAL A 25 -28.08 -13.17 -0.22
N SER A 26 -27.01 -13.58 0.47
CA SER A 26 -25.83 -14.17 -0.17
C SER A 26 -26.21 -15.50 -0.82
N LEU A 27 -25.83 -15.71 -2.09
CA LEU A 27 -26.01 -17.01 -2.75
C LEU A 27 -25.24 -18.10 -1.99
N THR A 28 -25.94 -19.15 -1.60
CA THR A 28 -25.34 -20.35 -1.01
C THR A 28 -24.64 -21.19 -2.09
N SER A 29 -23.60 -21.92 -1.69
CA SER A 29 -22.89 -22.89 -2.55
C SER A 29 -23.84 -23.85 -3.28
N GLN A 30 -24.91 -24.27 -2.61
CA GLN A 30 -25.90 -25.18 -3.17
C GLN A 30 -26.76 -24.52 -4.27
N GLN A 31 -27.07 -23.23 -4.13
CA GLN A 31 -27.79 -22.46 -5.17
C GLN A 31 -26.92 -22.27 -6.41
N ILE A 32 -25.64 -21.93 -6.22
CA ILE A 32 -24.68 -21.78 -7.31
C ILE A 32 -24.51 -23.11 -8.06
N ARG A 33 -24.27 -24.20 -7.33
CA ARG A 33 -24.19 -25.55 -7.91
C ARG A 33 -25.41 -25.94 -8.72
N ARG A 34 -26.61 -25.73 -8.16
CA ARG A 34 -27.85 -26.07 -8.86
C ARG A 34 -28.00 -25.30 -10.17
N GLU A 35 -27.63 -24.03 -10.20
CA GLU A 35 -27.74 -23.22 -11.43
C GLU A 35 -26.68 -23.63 -12.47
N VAL A 36 -25.47 -23.98 -12.03
CA VAL A 36 -24.42 -24.54 -12.90
C VAL A 36 -24.89 -25.84 -13.52
N GLU A 37 -25.35 -26.81 -12.72
CA GLU A 37 -25.85 -28.11 -13.19
C GLU A 37 -27.03 -27.93 -14.17
N THR A 38 -27.97 -27.04 -13.85
CA THR A 38 -29.10 -26.71 -14.73
C THR A 38 -28.63 -26.12 -16.06
N THR A 39 -27.60 -25.28 -16.03
CA THR A 39 -27.06 -24.63 -17.21
C THR A 39 -26.23 -25.58 -18.06
N VAL A 40 -25.43 -26.47 -17.44
CA VAL A 40 -24.71 -27.54 -18.13
C VAL A 40 -25.69 -28.43 -18.90
N HIS A 41 -26.78 -28.82 -18.24
CA HIS A 41 -27.82 -29.63 -18.87
C HIS A 41 -28.54 -28.89 -20.01
N PHE A 42 -28.80 -27.59 -19.83
CA PHE A 42 -29.43 -26.75 -20.85
C PHE A 42 -28.55 -26.55 -22.10
N VAL A 43 -27.24 -26.38 -21.91
CA VAL A 43 -26.28 -26.17 -23.01
C VAL A 43 -25.80 -27.51 -23.61
N GLN A 44 -26.17 -28.65 -23.02
CA GLN A 44 -25.70 -30.00 -23.40
C GLN A 44 -24.17 -30.10 -23.39
N ALA A 45 -23.57 -29.59 -22.33
CA ALA A 45 -22.13 -29.43 -22.16
C ALA A 45 -21.56 -30.40 -21.11
N ASP A 46 -21.71 -31.71 -21.34
CA ASP A 46 -21.34 -32.77 -20.38
C ASP A 46 -19.82 -32.85 -20.09
N ASP A 47 -19.01 -32.12 -20.87
CA ASP A 47 -17.56 -31.99 -20.74
C ASP A 47 -17.11 -30.87 -19.78
N VAL A 48 -18.06 -30.15 -19.16
CA VAL A 48 -17.79 -29.08 -18.21
C VAL A 48 -17.59 -29.64 -16.80
N ASP A 49 -16.44 -29.34 -16.21
CA ASP A 49 -16.20 -29.58 -14.79
C ASP A 49 -17.10 -28.67 -13.94
N ILE A 50 -18.18 -29.25 -13.42
CA ILE A 50 -19.18 -28.58 -12.59
C ILE A 50 -18.53 -28.07 -11.30
N ASP A 51 -17.64 -28.84 -10.66
CA ASP A 51 -17.05 -28.48 -9.38
C ASP A 51 -16.13 -27.27 -9.52
N ALA A 52 -15.31 -27.25 -10.58
CA ALA A 52 -14.48 -26.10 -10.92
C ALA A 52 -15.30 -24.85 -11.23
N LEU A 53 -16.40 -25.01 -11.99
CA LEU A 53 -17.26 -23.90 -12.37
C LEU A 53 -18.05 -23.32 -11.19
N VAL A 54 -18.51 -24.17 -10.28
CA VAL A 54 -19.15 -23.76 -9.03
C VAL A 54 -18.17 -22.96 -8.18
N ALA A 55 -16.94 -23.45 -8.00
CA ALA A 55 -15.93 -22.74 -7.21
C ALA A 55 -15.55 -21.37 -7.81
N ASP A 56 -15.47 -21.26 -9.14
CA ASP A 56 -15.22 -20.00 -9.87
C ASP A 56 -16.36 -18.98 -9.67
N LEU A 57 -17.62 -19.44 -9.75
CA LEU A 57 -18.78 -18.58 -9.50
C LEU A 57 -18.93 -18.22 -8.02
N GLU A 58 -18.66 -19.15 -7.10
CA GLU A 58 -18.61 -18.89 -5.65
C GLU A 58 -17.60 -17.80 -5.33
N ALA A 59 -16.37 -17.90 -5.86
CA ALA A 59 -15.35 -16.87 -5.70
C ALA A 59 -15.83 -15.49 -6.21
N SER A 60 -16.55 -15.49 -7.34
CA SER A 60 -17.07 -14.27 -7.97
C SER A 60 -18.21 -13.62 -7.16
N PHE A 61 -19.08 -14.41 -6.51
CA PHE A 61 -20.25 -13.92 -5.78
C PHE A 61 -20.05 -13.76 -4.26
N GLN A 62 -19.07 -14.44 -3.65
CA GLN A 62 -18.77 -14.38 -2.21
C GLN A 62 -17.75 -13.30 -1.83
N THR A 63 -17.34 -12.43 -2.77
CA THR A 63 -16.41 -11.35 -2.47
C THR A 63 -17.05 -10.35 -1.49
N VAL A 64 -16.63 -10.40 -0.22
CA VAL A 64 -16.99 -9.41 0.80
C VAL A 64 -16.16 -8.17 0.55
N ILE A 65 -16.81 -7.02 0.38
CA ILE A 65 -16.11 -5.73 0.39
C ILE A 65 -16.62 -4.94 1.63
N GLY A 66 -15.74 -4.23 2.32
CA GLY A 66 -16.10 -3.42 3.49
C GLY A 66 -16.97 -2.21 3.10
N ARG A 67 -17.37 -1.39 4.08
CA ARG A 67 -17.95 -0.06 3.83
C ARG A 67 -16.85 1.02 3.81
N GLU A 68 -17.07 2.10 3.06
CA GLU A 68 -16.17 3.26 3.06
C GLU A 68 -16.17 3.97 4.41
N ARG A 69 -14.97 4.38 4.82
CA ARG A 69 -14.76 5.21 6.01
C ARG A 69 -14.54 6.65 5.59
N LEU A 70 -15.12 7.58 6.34
CA LEU A 70 -15.15 9.00 6.02
C LEU A 70 -14.71 9.81 7.23
N LEU A 71 -13.75 10.71 7.01
CA LEU A 71 -13.55 11.89 7.84
C LEU A 71 -14.10 13.08 7.08
N SER A 72 -14.97 13.88 7.70
CA SER A 72 -15.52 15.09 7.10
C SER A 72 -15.34 16.27 8.04
N GLY A 73 -15.15 17.46 7.48
CA GLY A 73 -15.11 18.72 8.20
C GLY A 73 -16.14 19.69 7.66
N ASP A 74 -16.87 20.36 8.55
CA ASP A 74 -17.95 21.29 8.21
C ASP A 74 -17.48 22.76 8.18
N SER A 75 -16.17 23.00 8.21
CA SER A 75 -15.59 24.36 8.31
C SER A 75 -15.90 25.28 7.13
N ASP A 76 -16.45 24.74 6.03
CA ASP A 76 -16.55 25.41 4.74
C ASP A 76 -18.01 25.77 4.37
N GLY A 77 -18.96 25.70 5.33
CA GLY A 77 -20.37 26.02 5.09
C GLY A 77 -21.03 25.05 4.10
N TYR A 78 -20.80 23.76 4.32
CA TYR A 78 -21.31 22.66 3.50
C TYR A 78 -22.70 22.22 3.95
N ASP A 79 -23.59 22.06 2.98
CA ASP A 79 -24.93 21.56 3.17
C ASP A 79 -25.11 20.24 2.39
N PRO A 80 -25.56 19.14 3.04
CA PRO A 80 -25.91 17.92 2.34
C PRO A 80 -26.99 18.17 1.28
N TRP A 81 -26.69 17.90 0.01
CA TRP A 81 -27.57 18.26 -1.12
C TRP A 81 -28.02 17.06 -1.95
N LEU A 82 -27.12 16.09 -2.19
CA LEU A 82 -27.36 15.02 -3.14
C LEU A 82 -28.61 14.18 -2.80
N GLY A 83 -28.87 13.91 -1.52
CA GLY A 83 -30.05 13.14 -1.11
C GLY A 83 -31.38 13.75 -1.55
N ASN A 84 -31.47 15.08 -1.61
CA ASN A 84 -32.67 15.80 -2.05
C ASN A 84 -32.73 15.93 -3.57
N SER A 85 -31.59 16.08 -4.23
CA SER A 85 -31.52 16.33 -5.68
C SER A 85 -31.43 15.05 -6.52
N LYS A 86 -31.01 13.90 -5.96
CA LYS A 86 -30.69 12.66 -6.70
C LYS A 86 -31.80 12.19 -7.64
N GLY A 87 -33.07 12.27 -7.20
CA GLY A 87 -34.22 11.85 -8.01
C GLY A 87 -34.55 12.79 -9.18
N SER A 88 -34.01 14.01 -9.19
CA SER A 88 -34.22 15.00 -10.26
C SER A 88 -33.10 15.06 -11.29
N ILE A 89 -31.93 14.48 -10.98
CA ILE A 89 -30.76 14.49 -11.85
C ILE A 89 -30.89 13.35 -12.88
N PRO A 90 -30.79 13.63 -14.19
CA PRO A 90 -30.75 12.59 -15.21
C PRO A 90 -29.34 11.99 -15.29
N TRP A 91 -29.15 10.79 -14.74
CA TRP A 91 -27.85 10.09 -14.60
C TRP A 91 -27.31 9.48 -15.92
N ARG A 92 -27.35 10.24 -17.02
CA ARG A 92 -27.09 9.70 -18.36
C ARG A 92 -25.65 9.26 -18.58
N PHE A 93 -24.67 9.99 -18.03
CA PHE A 93 -23.26 9.60 -18.13
C PHE A 93 -22.96 8.40 -17.23
N TRP A 94 -23.52 8.38 -16.01
CA TRP A 94 -23.34 7.27 -15.09
C TRP A 94 -23.98 5.97 -15.60
N ASP A 95 -25.25 5.99 -16.01
CA ASP A 95 -26.00 4.80 -16.44
C ASP A 95 -25.31 4.08 -17.60
N ARG A 96 -24.76 4.83 -18.56
CA ARG A 96 -24.02 4.23 -19.69
C ARG A 96 -22.68 3.65 -19.27
N TYR A 97 -22.01 4.26 -18.29
CA TYR A 97 -20.73 3.77 -17.77
C TYR A 97 -20.92 2.51 -16.92
N GLU A 98 -21.95 2.49 -16.06
CA GLU A 98 -22.32 1.31 -15.28
C GLU A 98 -22.64 0.12 -16.19
N GLN A 99 -23.47 0.32 -17.21
CA GLN A 99 -23.80 -0.72 -18.19
C GLN A 99 -22.57 -1.20 -18.98
N PHE A 100 -21.63 -0.31 -19.30
CA PHE A 100 -20.37 -0.70 -19.94
C PHE A 100 -19.52 -1.59 -19.02
N LEU A 101 -19.39 -1.22 -17.74
CA LEU A 101 -18.67 -2.04 -16.77
C LEU A 101 -19.36 -3.40 -16.56
N GLU A 102 -20.69 -3.43 -16.51
CA GLU A 102 -21.47 -4.65 -16.37
C GLU A 102 -21.33 -5.59 -17.57
N ARG A 103 -21.58 -5.09 -18.79
CA ARG A 103 -21.73 -5.93 -19.98
C ARG A 103 -20.41 -6.26 -20.65
N GLU A 104 -19.55 -5.25 -20.82
CA GLU A 104 -18.29 -5.39 -21.54
C GLU A 104 -17.14 -5.80 -20.61
N LYS A 105 -17.04 -5.16 -19.43
CA LYS A 105 -16.00 -5.51 -18.45
C LYS A 105 -16.42 -6.64 -17.51
N ARG A 106 -17.68 -7.09 -17.55
CA ARG A 106 -18.22 -8.22 -16.77
C ARG A 106 -18.02 -8.06 -15.26
N TRP A 107 -18.19 -6.84 -14.76
CA TRP A 107 -18.08 -6.58 -13.33
C TRP A 107 -19.29 -7.17 -12.57
N PRO A 108 -19.08 -7.81 -11.40
CA PRO A 108 -20.19 -8.29 -10.59
C PRO A 108 -21.11 -7.16 -10.11
N ALA A 109 -22.42 -7.39 -10.11
CA ALA A 109 -23.41 -6.40 -9.67
C ALA A 109 -23.16 -5.87 -8.25
N ALA A 110 -22.64 -6.70 -7.33
CA ALA A 110 -22.28 -6.25 -5.99
C ALA A 110 -21.13 -5.23 -6.01
N THR A 111 -20.14 -5.39 -6.89
CA THR A 111 -19.04 -4.44 -7.07
C THR A 111 -19.52 -3.15 -7.71
N LEU A 112 -20.43 -3.24 -8.69
CA LEU A 112 -21.03 -2.06 -9.34
C LEU A 112 -21.89 -1.24 -8.38
N ARG A 113 -22.79 -1.88 -7.61
CA ARG A 113 -23.58 -1.19 -6.57
C ARG A 113 -22.70 -0.45 -5.55
N ARG A 114 -21.56 -1.03 -5.17
CA ARG A 114 -20.61 -0.34 -4.29
C ARG A 114 -19.91 0.82 -4.97
N LEU A 115 -19.52 0.66 -6.23
CA LEU A 115 -19.00 1.78 -7.01
C LEU A 115 -20.03 2.92 -7.10
N ASP A 116 -21.30 2.58 -7.30
CA ASP A 116 -22.43 3.51 -7.28
C ASP A 116 -22.51 4.26 -5.93
N ASP A 117 -22.68 3.52 -4.83
CA ASP A 117 -22.80 4.07 -3.48
C ASP A 117 -21.58 4.95 -3.08
N SER A 118 -20.37 4.47 -3.39
CA SER A 118 -19.11 5.16 -3.07
C SER A 118 -18.97 6.48 -3.83
N THR A 119 -19.29 6.46 -5.13
CA THR A 119 -19.22 7.66 -5.98
C THR A 119 -20.35 8.64 -5.69
N ASP A 120 -21.52 8.18 -5.27
CA ASP A 120 -22.58 9.01 -4.71
C ASP A 120 -22.12 9.72 -3.45
N ARG A 121 -21.49 8.99 -2.54
CA ARG A 121 -20.95 9.58 -1.32
C ARG A 121 -19.88 10.62 -1.62
N ALA A 122 -18.97 10.32 -2.56
CA ALA A 122 -17.95 11.27 -2.99
C ALA A 122 -18.56 12.52 -3.65
N LEU A 123 -19.57 12.38 -4.53
CA LEU A 123 -20.27 13.50 -5.15
C LEU A 123 -21.03 14.32 -4.12
N GLY A 124 -21.75 13.65 -3.21
CA GLY A 124 -22.49 14.30 -2.14
C GLY A 124 -21.58 15.12 -1.23
N LEU A 125 -20.33 14.66 -1.03
CA LEU A 125 -19.29 15.40 -0.31
C LEU A 125 -18.72 16.58 -1.09
N LEU A 126 -19.05 16.78 -2.38
CA LEU A 126 -18.78 18.02 -3.10
C LEU A 126 -19.93 19.03 -2.87
N THR A 127 -19.77 20.26 -3.35
CA THR A 127 -20.84 21.27 -3.27
C THR A 127 -21.80 21.09 -4.44
N ASP A 128 -23.11 21.29 -4.24
CA ASP A 128 -24.07 21.34 -5.35
C ASP A 128 -23.60 22.36 -6.41
N PRO A 129 -23.34 21.96 -7.66
CA PRO A 129 -22.86 22.87 -8.70
C PRO A 129 -23.86 23.98 -9.04
N ASN A 130 -25.13 23.84 -8.65
CA ASN A 130 -26.18 24.85 -8.86
C ASN A 130 -26.32 25.81 -7.67
N ARG A 131 -25.57 25.59 -6.57
CA ARG A 131 -25.57 26.51 -5.42
C ARG A 131 -25.01 27.87 -5.86
N PRO A 132 -25.74 28.98 -5.62
CA PRO A 132 -25.26 30.31 -5.96
C PRO A 132 -24.09 30.73 -5.07
N GLY A 133 -23.23 31.60 -5.60
CA GLY A 133 -22.09 32.16 -4.87
C GLY A 133 -20.81 31.33 -4.97
N ALA A 134 -19.77 31.85 -4.33
CA ALA A 134 -18.45 31.24 -4.35
C ALA A 134 -18.31 30.10 -3.32
N TRP A 135 -17.62 29.03 -3.72
CA TRP A 135 -17.28 27.91 -2.86
C TRP A 135 -15.97 27.25 -3.32
N ASP A 136 -15.15 26.84 -2.35
CA ASP A 136 -13.95 26.04 -2.58
C ASP A 136 -14.00 24.81 -1.67
N ARG A 137 -13.96 23.62 -2.26
CA ARG A 137 -14.10 22.36 -1.54
C ARG A 137 -12.98 21.40 -1.91
N ARG A 138 -12.24 20.91 -0.91
CA ARG A 138 -11.02 20.11 -1.14
C ARG A 138 -11.05 18.82 -0.34
N GLY A 139 -11.01 17.70 -1.05
CA GLY A 139 -11.02 16.37 -0.45
C GLY A 139 -9.95 15.44 -0.99
N LEU A 140 -9.83 14.29 -0.34
CA LEU A 140 -8.91 13.21 -0.69
C LEU A 140 -9.66 11.88 -0.71
N VAL A 141 -9.46 11.09 -1.75
CA VAL A 141 -9.89 9.70 -1.82
C VAL A 141 -8.64 8.82 -1.75
N MET A 142 -8.53 8.01 -0.70
CA MET A 142 -7.43 7.08 -0.50
C MET A 142 -7.90 5.64 -0.68
N GLY A 143 -7.09 4.80 -1.31
CA GLY A 143 -7.38 3.37 -1.49
C GLY A 143 -6.13 2.59 -1.86
N HIS A 144 -6.12 1.28 -1.65
CA HIS A 144 -4.92 0.46 -1.88
C HIS A 144 -4.39 0.53 -3.32
N VAL A 145 -3.12 0.13 -3.54
CA VAL A 145 -2.50 0.09 -4.88
C VAL A 145 -3.32 -0.83 -5.78
N GLN A 146 -3.75 -0.37 -6.96
CA GLN A 146 -4.66 -1.12 -7.84
C GLN A 146 -6.06 -1.45 -7.26
N SER A 147 -6.54 -0.72 -6.25
CA SER A 147 -7.87 -0.94 -5.64
C SER A 147 -9.08 -0.50 -6.50
N GLY A 148 -8.88 -0.06 -7.75
CA GLY A 148 -9.97 0.48 -8.58
C GLY A 148 -10.20 1.99 -8.51
N LYS A 149 -9.26 2.77 -7.95
CA LYS A 149 -9.32 4.26 -7.87
C LYS A 149 -9.68 4.93 -9.20
N THR A 150 -9.15 4.42 -10.32
CA THR A 150 -9.47 4.97 -11.64
C THR A 150 -10.95 4.80 -11.99
N SER A 151 -11.50 3.60 -11.84
CA SER A 151 -12.93 3.38 -12.08
C SER A 151 -13.80 4.25 -11.18
N HIS A 152 -13.35 4.49 -9.94
CA HIS A 152 -14.00 5.38 -8.98
C HIS A 152 -14.02 6.85 -9.46
N TYR A 153 -12.88 7.43 -9.85
CA TYR A 153 -12.91 8.82 -10.33
C TYR A 153 -13.61 8.98 -11.68
N VAL A 154 -13.59 7.97 -12.56
CA VAL A 154 -14.41 8.01 -13.80
C VAL A 154 -15.90 8.03 -13.45
N GLY A 155 -16.32 7.22 -12.48
CA GLY A 155 -17.69 7.25 -11.96
C GLY A 155 -18.07 8.60 -11.35
N LEU A 156 -17.20 9.15 -10.50
CA LEU A 156 -17.37 10.50 -9.93
C LEU A 156 -17.49 11.57 -11.02
N ILE A 157 -16.67 11.51 -12.07
CA ILE A 157 -16.71 12.44 -13.21
C ILE A 157 -18.04 12.33 -13.97
N CYS A 158 -18.52 11.11 -14.23
CA CYS A 158 -19.82 10.90 -14.87
C CYS A 158 -20.95 11.54 -14.06
N LYS A 159 -21.01 11.23 -12.76
CA LYS A 159 -22.04 11.77 -11.86
C LYS A 159 -21.93 13.28 -11.66
N ALA A 160 -20.71 13.81 -11.56
CA ALA A 160 -20.48 15.25 -11.48
C ALA A 160 -20.97 15.98 -12.74
N ALA A 161 -20.70 15.43 -13.93
CA ALA A 161 -21.19 15.96 -15.18
C ALA A 161 -22.73 15.93 -15.26
N ASP A 162 -23.36 14.82 -14.86
CA ASP A 162 -24.82 14.70 -14.77
C ASP A 162 -25.42 15.73 -13.79
N ALA A 163 -24.77 15.98 -12.64
CA ALA A 163 -25.21 16.93 -11.62
C ALA A 163 -25.04 18.41 -12.03
N GLY A 164 -24.20 18.71 -13.02
CA GLY A 164 -24.04 20.06 -13.58
C GLY A 164 -22.63 20.65 -13.53
N TYR A 165 -21.60 19.89 -13.12
CA TYR A 165 -20.22 20.34 -13.26
C TYR A 165 -19.85 20.53 -14.73
N LYS A 166 -19.27 21.69 -15.06
CA LYS A 166 -19.08 22.11 -16.46
C LYS A 166 -17.67 21.89 -16.96
N LEU A 167 -16.68 22.15 -16.11
CA LEU A 167 -15.28 22.02 -16.44
C LEU A 167 -14.65 20.93 -15.58
N ILE A 168 -14.07 19.91 -16.21
CA ILE A 168 -13.47 18.78 -15.55
C ILE A 168 -12.01 18.67 -15.96
N ILE A 169 -11.11 18.79 -15.00
CA ILE A 169 -9.66 18.75 -15.22
C ILE A 169 -9.09 17.57 -14.45
N VAL A 170 -8.47 16.64 -15.17
CA VAL A 170 -7.78 15.49 -14.60
C VAL A 170 -6.27 15.71 -14.70
N LEU A 171 -5.63 15.87 -13.54
CA LEU A 171 -4.17 15.96 -13.43
C LEU A 171 -3.60 14.54 -13.41
N ALA A 172 -3.04 14.10 -14.53
CA ALA A 172 -2.34 12.83 -14.65
C ALA A 172 -0.87 12.95 -14.21
N GLY A 173 -0.18 11.81 -14.08
CA GLY A 173 1.23 11.77 -13.67
C GLY A 173 2.21 12.50 -14.60
N PHE A 174 3.50 12.47 -14.25
CA PHE A 174 4.56 13.25 -14.93
C PHE A 174 4.83 12.84 -16.39
N HIS A 175 4.57 11.58 -16.73
CA HIS A 175 4.96 11.00 -18.00
C HIS A 175 3.80 11.04 -19.01
N LYS A 176 4.15 11.26 -20.28
CA LYS A 176 3.20 11.25 -21.40
C LYS A 176 2.37 9.96 -21.44
N SER A 177 3.02 8.81 -21.25
CA SER A 177 2.37 7.51 -21.27
C SER A 177 1.29 7.34 -20.18
N LEU A 178 1.50 7.91 -18.99
CA LEU A 178 0.51 7.90 -17.90
C LEU A 178 -0.70 8.73 -18.31
N ARG A 179 -0.47 9.94 -18.81
CA ARG A 179 -1.53 10.82 -19.31
C ARG A 179 -2.30 10.19 -20.47
N SER A 180 -1.63 9.50 -21.39
CA SER A 180 -2.28 8.77 -22.49
C SER A 180 -3.18 7.63 -21.96
N GLN A 181 -2.72 6.85 -20.98
CA GLN A 181 -3.55 5.81 -20.35
C GLN A 181 -4.77 6.38 -19.64
N THR A 182 -4.62 7.45 -18.85
CA THR A 182 -5.74 8.13 -18.20
C THR A 182 -6.74 8.66 -19.23
N GLN A 183 -6.25 9.25 -20.33
CA GLN A 183 -7.10 9.73 -21.42
C GLN A 183 -7.90 8.59 -22.06
N ILE A 184 -7.27 7.44 -22.38
CA ILE A 184 -7.98 6.29 -22.97
C ILE A 184 -9.10 5.81 -22.04
N ARG A 185 -8.83 5.72 -20.73
CA ARG A 185 -9.84 5.31 -19.74
C ARG A 185 -11.02 6.27 -19.65
N LEU A 186 -10.77 7.58 -19.77
CA LEU A 186 -11.83 8.60 -19.79
C LEU A 186 -12.56 8.67 -21.13
N GLU A 187 -11.88 8.36 -22.24
CA GLU A 187 -12.50 8.21 -23.55
C GLU A 187 -13.48 7.02 -23.57
N GLU A 188 -13.09 5.89 -23.00
CA GLU A 188 -13.95 4.71 -22.87
C GLU A 188 -15.08 4.92 -21.84
N GLY A 189 -14.76 5.42 -20.65
CA GLY A 189 -15.71 5.46 -19.54
C GLY A 189 -16.61 6.69 -19.53
N PHE A 190 -16.10 7.87 -19.90
CA PHE A 190 -16.83 9.14 -19.78
C PHE A 190 -17.22 9.76 -21.13
N LEU A 191 -16.31 9.88 -22.10
CA LEU A 191 -16.64 10.53 -23.38
C LEU A 191 -17.48 9.61 -24.29
N GLY A 192 -17.14 8.33 -24.33
CA GLY A 192 -17.75 7.32 -25.19
C GLY A 192 -17.21 7.31 -26.63
N TYR A 193 -16.08 7.97 -26.89
CA TYR A 193 -15.51 8.06 -28.23
C TYR A 193 -13.99 8.29 -28.27
N ASP A 194 -13.40 7.91 -29.40
CA ASP A 194 -12.01 8.12 -29.80
C ASP A 194 -11.93 9.03 -31.03
N ARG A 195 -11.09 10.07 -30.98
CA ARG A 195 -10.80 11.00 -32.11
C ARG A 195 -9.48 10.69 -32.85
N GLY A 196 -8.81 9.60 -32.48
CA GLY A 196 -7.52 9.20 -33.03
C GLY A 196 -6.35 10.06 -32.53
N ALA A 197 -5.11 9.57 -32.69
CA ALA A 197 -3.91 10.26 -32.22
C ALA A 197 -3.51 11.51 -33.05
N THR A 198 -4.13 11.74 -34.22
CA THR A 198 -3.64 12.71 -35.20
C THR A 198 -4.56 13.91 -35.42
N SER A 199 -5.78 13.93 -34.90
CA SER A 199 -6.70 15.06 -35.11
C SER A 199 -6.97 15.86 -33.85
N THR A 200 -6.63 17.14 -33.89
CA THR A 200 -7.13 18.18 -32.97
C THR A 200 -8.32 18.94 -33.56
N SER A 201 -8.81 18.55 -34.74
CA SER A 201 -9.95 19.19 -35.40
C SER A 201 -11.28 18.65 -34.84
N PRO A 202 -12.24 19.53 -34.50
CA PRO A 202 -13.60 19.14 -34.12
C PRO A 202 -14.34 18.31 -35.18
N GLU A 203 -13.90 18.37 -36.44
CA GLU A 203 -14.55 17.74 -37.60
C GLU A 203 -14.02 16.32 -37.91
N ALA A 204 -13.06 15.80 -37.15
CA ALA A 204 -12.53 14.46 -37.40
C ALA A 204 -13.57 13.36 -37.10
N PRO A 205 -13.51 12.25 -37.86
CA PRO A 205 -14.42 11.13 -37.66
C PRO A 205 -14.28 10.57 -36.25
N ILE A 206 -15.40 10.54 -35.53
CA ILE A 206 -15.52 9.99 -34.19
C ILE A 206 -15.73 8.48 -34.29
N LYS A 207 -14.85 7.69 -33.66
CA LYS A 207 -15.08 6.25 -33.44
C LYS A 207 -15.69 6.05 -32.06
N LEU A 208 -16.85 5.40 -31.98
CA LEU A 208 -17.44 5.03 -30.69
C LEU A 208 -16.58 3.98 -29.98
N VAL A 209 -16.37 4.18 -28.69
CA VAL A 209 -15.64 3.24 -27.81
C VAL A 209 -16.30 3.22 -26.43
N GLY A 210 -16.05 2.14 -25.68
CA GLY A 210 -16.52 2.01 -24.30
C GLY A 210 -18.02 2.29 -24.12
N ALA A 211 -18.35 3.17 -23.18
CA ALA A 211 -19.71 3.56 -22.85
C ALA A 211 -20.50 4.18 -24.02
N GLY A 212 -19.83 4.70 -25.05
CA GLY A 212 -20.51 5.20 -26.24
C GLY A 212 -21.01 4.12 -27.18
N LEU A 213 -20.53 2.88 -27.05
CA LEU A 213 -21.12 1.69 -27.70
C LEU A 213 -22.44 1.28 -27.03
N VAL A 214 -22.63 1.66 -25.76
CA VAL A 214 -23.86 1.43 -25.00
C VAL A 214 -24.89 2.52 -25.29
N ASP A 215 -24.54 3.78 -25.07
CA ASP A 215 -25.36 4.94 -25.42
C ASP A 215 -24.50 6.13 -25.90
N PRO A 216 -24.56 6.48 -27.21
CA PRO A 216 -23.82 7.59 -27.78
C PRO A 216 -24.48 8.97 -27.59
N ALA A 217 -25.67 9.03 -26.98
CA ALA A 217 -26.48 10.24 -26.91
C ALA A 217 -25.96 11.30 -25.91
N PRO A 218 -25.39 10.95 -24.72
CA PRO A 218 -24.73 11.94 -23.87
C PRO A 218 -23.45 12.46 -24.53
N LYS A 219 -23.32 13.80 -24.60
CA LYS A 219 -22.21 14.50 -25.26
C LYS A 219 -21.38 15.28 -24.24
N ALA A 220 -20.08 15.02 -24.26
CA ALA A 220 -19.05 15.78 -23.58
C ALA A 220 -17.93 16.06 -24.58
N ASP A 221 -17.23 17.18 -24.42
CA ASP A 221 -16.12 17.57 -25.28
C ASP A 221 -14.79 17.34 -24.59
N SER A 222 -13.75 17.06 -25.38
CA SER A 222 -12.37 16.93 -24.90
C SER A 222 -11.44 17.74 -25.78
N ILE A 223 -10.59 18.54 -25.15
CA ILE A 223 -9.55 19.33 -25.85
C ILE A 223 -8.26 18.50 -25.99
N THR A 224 -8.01 17.60 -25.04
CA THR A 224 -6.85 16.70 -25.07
C THR A 224 -7.18 15.41 -25.82
N THR A 225 -6.16 14.75 -26.38
CA THR A 225 -6.30 13.49 -27.13
C THR A 225 -5.34 12.42 -26.61
N ARG A 226 -5.61 11.15 -26.91
CA ARG A 226 -4.77 10.00 -26.52
C ARG A 226 -3.32 10.04 -27.03
N ALA A 227 -2.99 10.91 -27.99
CA ALA A 227 -1.64 11.03 -28.55
C ALA A 227 -0.60 11.46 -27.51
N ASP A 228 0.64 10.99 -27.61
CA ASP A 228 1.75 11.38 -26.71
C ASP A 228 2.03 12.89 -26.67
N ASN A 229 1.68 13.61 -27.73
CA ASN A 229 1.76 15.06 -27.84
C ASN A 229 0.37 15.74 -27.84
N GLY A 230 -0.70 15.00 -27.57
CA GLY A 230 -2.11 15.45 -27.47
C GLY A 230 -2.46 16.18 -26.17
N ASP A 231 -1.42 16.62 -25.45
CA ASP A 231 -1.55 17.43 -24.24
C ASP A 231 -1.92 18.89 -24.59
N PHE A 232 -2.37 19.67 -23.60
CA PHE A 232 -2.86 21.03 -23.85
C PHE A 232 -1.77 21.96 -24.40
N LYS A 233 -2.05 22.60 -25.55
CA LYS A 233 -1.16 23.53 -26.25
C LYS A 233 -1.88 24.84 -26.56
N ARG A 234 -1.14 25.96 -26.50
CA ARG A 234 -1.67 27.31 -26.81
C ARG A 234 -2.33 27.44 -28.18
N GLN A 235 -1.90 26.68 -29.20
CA GLN A 235 -2.47 26.79 -30.55
C GLN A 235 -3.92 26.25 -30.65
N VAL A 236 -4.40 25.50 -29.65
CA VAL A 236 -5.79 24.98 -29.60
C VAL A 236 -6.77 26.04 -29.04
N GLU A 237 -6.27 27.15 -28.50
CA GLU A 237 -7.04 28.22 -27.82
C GLU A 237 -8.12 28.89 -28.69
N LYS A 238 -7.97 28.91 -30.02
CA LYS A 238 -8.82 29.73 -30.90
C LYS A 238 -10.19 29.13 -31.25
N HIS A 239 -10.45 27.85 -30.93
CA HIS A 239 -11.65 27.13 -31.39
C HIS A 239 -12.63 26.71 -30.28
N PHE A 240 -12.26 26.87 -29.00
CA PHE A 240 -13.08 26.43 -27.87
C PHE A 240 -13.23 27.57 -26.84
N ALA A 241 -14.32 28.33 -26.95
CA ALA A 241 -14.75 29.22 -25.88
C ALA A 241 -15.39 28.39 -24.75
N VAL A 242 -15.05 28.67 -23.49
CA VAL A 242 -15.79 28.13 -22.34
C VAL A 242 -17.19 28.71 -22.42
N ASN A 243 -18.16 27.92 -22.87
CA ASN A 243 -19.55 28.37 -22.98
C ASN A 243 -20.32 27.88 -21.75
N PRO A 244 -20.83 28.78 -20.88
CA PRO A 244 -21.62 28.40 -19.69
C PRO A 244 -22.84 27.51 -19.99
N GLY A 245 -23.34 27.50 -21.23
CA GLY A 245 -24.42 26.63 -21.71
C GLY A 245 -24.01 25.40 -22.52
N GLY A 246 -22.71 25.12 -22.66
CA GLY A 246 -22.17 24.04 -23.48
C GLY A 246 -22.17 22.65 -22.81
N HIS A 247 -21.73 21.64 -23.57
CA HIS A 247 -21.45 20.30 -23.04
C HIS A 247 -20.33 20.33 -21.99
N PRO A 248 -20.29 19.37 -21.04
CA PRO A 248 -19.17 19.23 -20.11
C PRO A 248 -17.85 19.11 -20.86
N LEU A 249 -16.82 19.83 -20.39
CA LEU A 249 -15.52 19.91 -21.04
C LEU A 249 -14.45 19.21 -20.21
N LEU A 250 -13.79 18.22 -20.82
CA LEU A 250 -12.72 17.42 -20.20
C LEU A 250 -11.32 17.88 -20.65
N PHE A 251 -10.43 18.01 -19.67
CA PHE A 251 -8.98 18.15 -19.88
C PHE A 251 -8.24 17.06 -19.12
N VAL A 252 -7.39 16.29 -19.82
CA VAL A 252 -6.46 15.35 -19.19
C VAL A 252 -5.04 15.87 -19.40
N VAL A 253 -4.45 16.44 -18.35
CA VAL A 253 -3.18 17.15 -18.43
C VAL A 253 -2.11 16.48 -17.59
N LYS A 254 -0.86 16.46 -18.05
CA LYS A 254 0.24 15.97 -17.23
C LYS A 254 0.62 16.99 -16.15
N LYS A 255 1.13 16.52 -15.02
CA LYS A 255 1.79 17.35 -13.99
C LYS A 255 3.12 17.93 -14.48
N ASN A 256 3.03 18.93 -15.35
CA ASN A 256 4.19 19.62 -15.93
C ASN A 256 3.94 21.12 -15.95
N ASN A 257 4.91 21.87 -15.43
CA ASN A 257 4.82 23.32 -15.30
C ASN A 257 4.49 24.03 -16.63
N SER A 258 5.08 23.62 -17.76
CA SER A 258 4.79 24.27 -19.04
C SER A 258 3.34 24.06 -19.50
N VAL A 259 2.77 22.88 -19.26
CA VAL A 259 1.39 22.56 -19.65
C VAL A 259 0.40 23.27 -18.76
N LEU A 260 0.63 23.25 -17.44
CA LEU A 260 -0.22 23.94 -16.48
C LEU A 260 -0.21 25.46 -16.70
N ARG A 261 0.93 26.06 -17.07
CA ARG A 261 0.99 27.47 -17.48
C ARG A 261 0.19 27.78 -18.74
N ASN A 262 0.17 26.87 -19.71
CA ASN A 262 -0.69 27.04 -20.89
C ASN A 262 -2.16 27.00 -20.49
N LEU A 263 -2.55 26.01 -19.67
CA LEU A 263 -3.91 25.88 -19.17
C LEU A 263 -4.34 27.13 -18.39
N LEU A 264 -3.49 27.63 -17.50
CA LEU A 264 -3.70 28.89 -16.77
C LEU A 264 -3.84 30.08 -17.72
N SER A 265 -3.02 30.16 -18.77
CA SER A 265 -3.11 31.26 -19.76
C SER A 265 -4.47 31.25 -20.45
N TRP A 266 -4.96 30.06 -20.82
CA TRP A 266 -6.28 29.90 -21.45
C TRP A 266 -7.44 30.21 -20.49
N VAL A 267 -7.40 29.69 -19.25
CA VAL A 267 -8.41 30.02 -18.23
C VAL A 267 -8.43 31.53 -17.96
N THR A 268 -7.25 32.15 -17.85
CA THR A 268 -7.12 33.60 -17.64
C THR A 268 -7.67 34.40 -18.81
N TRP A 269 -7.49 33.92 -20.05
CA TRP A 269 -8.08 34.53 -21.23
C TRP A 269 -9.62 34.38 -21.26
N ALA A 270 -10.13 33.25 -20.79
CA ALA A 270 -11.57 32.97 -20.72
C ALA A 270 -12.28 33.71 -19.57
N ALA A 271 -11.54 34.21 -18.58
CA ALA A 271 -12.09 34.91 -17.41
C ALA A 271 -12.95 36.13 -17.81
N ASP A 272 -14.14 36.20 -17.22
CA ASP A 272 -15.15 37.19 -17.54
C ASP A 272 -15.18 38.36 -16.54
N LYS A 273 -14.54 38.23 -15.38
CA LYS A 273 -14.50 39.26 -14.32
C LYS A 273 -13.11 39.46 -13.71
N ARG A 274 -13.00 40.50 -12.89
CA ARG A 274 -11.82 40.81 -12.07
C ARG A 274 -12.21 41.08 -10.62
N ASP A 275 -11.45 40.55 -9.66
CA ASP A 275 -11.68 40.76 -8.24
C ASP A 275 -11.27 42.18 -7.80
N GLU A 276 -11.43 42.51 -6.52
CA GLU A 276 -11.07 43.83 -5.95
C GLU A 276 -9.57 44.15 -6.11
N ALA A 277 -8.71 43.13 -6.21
CA ALA A 277 -7.28 43.26 -6.45
C ALA A 277 -6.91 43.29 -7.95
N GLY A 278 -7.90 43.24 -8.85
CA GLY A 278 -7.72 43.25 -10.31
C GLY A 278 -7.35 41.88 -10.91
N ASN A 279 -7.33 40.81 -10.12
CA ASN A 279 -7.07 39.45 -10.62
C ASN A 279 -8.25 38.94 -11.45
N PRO A 280 -7.99 38.33 -12.62
CA PRO A 280 -9.03 37.70 -13.42
C PRO A 280 -9.64 36.51 -12.68
N TYR A 281 -10.96 36.32 -12.78
CA TYR A 281 -11.64 35.12 -12.28
C TYR A 281 -12.86 34.78 -13.14
N LEU A 282 -13.24 33.50 -13.14
CA LEU A 282 -14.41 32.93 -13.83
C LEU A 282 -15.56 32.80 -12.85
N THR A 283 -16.76 33.23 -13.30
CA THR A 283 -18.00 33.05 -12.53
C THR A 283 -19.00 32.11 -13.18
N GLY A 284 -19.73 31.34 -12.37
CA GLY A 284 -20.82 30.49 -12.82
C GLY A 284 -20.37 29.29 -13.66
N VAL A 285 -19.12 28.85 -13.50
CA VAL A 285 -18.56 27.65 -14.14
C VAL A 285 -18.06 26.70 -13.05
N PRO A 286 -18.91 25.78 -12.54
CA PRO A 286 -18.49 24.80 -11.54
C PRO A 286 -17.35 23.91 -12.06
N LEU A 287 -16.17 24.07 -11.44
CA LEU A 287 -14.95 23.35 -11.76
C LEU A 287 -14.80 22.11 -10.87
N LEU A 288 -14.46 20.97 -11.49
CA LEU A 288 -13.96 19.77 -10.80
C LEU A 288 -12.52 19.49 -11.25
N VAL A 289 -11.58 19.52 -10.31
CA VAL A 289 -10.20 19.06 -10.49
C VAL A 289 -10.02 17.70 -9.80
N VAL A 290 -9.71 16.68 -10.59
CA VAL A 290 -9.31 15.35 -10.10
C VAL A 290 -7.80 15.23 -10.20
N ASP A 291 -7.13 15.01 -9.08
CA ASP A 291 -5.68 14.85 -9.04
C ASP A 291 -5.27 13.39 -8.84
N ASP A 292 -4.83 12.71 -9.90
CA ASP A 292 -4.39 11.31 -9.84
C ASP A 292 -2.93 11.22 -9.36
N GLU A 293 -2.63 10.27 -8.48
CA GLU A 293 -1.36 10.20 -7.74
C GLU A 293 -1.06 11.55 -7.04
N ALA A 294 -2.04 12.08 -6.28
CA ALA A 294 -1.98 13.40 -5.63
C ALA A 294 -0.82 13.57 -4.64
N ASP A 295 -0.19 12.47 -4.22
CA ASP A 295 1.02 12.44 -3.40
C ASP A 295 2.30 12.78 -4.19
N GLN A 296 2.21 12.87 -5.53
CA GLN A 296 3.34 13.19 -6.39
C GLN A 296 3.10 14.47 -7.20
N GLY A 297 4.06 15.39 -7.13
CA GLY A 297 4.14 16.59 -7.99
C GLY A 297 3.24 17.75 -7.61
N SER A 298 2.04 17.48 -7.13
CA SER A 298 1.10 18.51 -6.68
C SER A 298 1.45 19.11 -5.32
N ILE A 299 2.21 18.35 -4.52
CA ILE A 299 2.60 18.73 -3.16
C ILE A 299 3.75 19.72 -3.21
N ASP A 300 3.64 20.77 -2.42
CA ASP A 300 4.74 21.69 -2.22
C ASP A 300 5.83 21.08 -1.33
N THR A 301 7.01 20.87 -1.93
CA THR A 301 8.19 20.38 -1.21
C THR A 301 9.06 21.51 -0.67
N GLN A 302 8.75 22.78 -0.98
CA GLN A 302 9.47 23.92 -0.41
C GLN A 302 9.03 24.19 1.03
N ARG A 303 9.89 24.87 1.79
CA ARG A 303 9.65 25.17 3.20
C ARG A 303 8.86 26.47 3.32
N GLN A 304 7.61 26.36 3.77
CA GLN A 304 6.83 27.48 4.27
C GLN A 304 7.26 27.78 5.72
N GLU A 305 7.51 29.05 6.02
CA GLU A 305 7.71 29.53 7.39
C GLU A 305 6.40 30.14 7.92
N TYR A 306 6.27 30.18 9.25
CA TYR A 306 5.13 30.79 9.93
C TYR A 306 5.65 31.80 10.94
N ASP A 307 4.94 32.91 11.08
CA ASP A 307 5.23 33.89 12.12
C ASP A 307 4.79 33.40 13.52
N GLU A 308 5.08 34.20 14.55
CA GLU A 308 4.71 33.90 15.95
C GLU A 308 3.19 33.77 16.17
N THR A 309 2.37 34.26 15.23
CA THR A 309 0.91 34.15 15.26
C THR A 309 0.38 32.93 14.49
N GLY A 310 1.27 32.17 13.86
CA GLY A 310 0.95 30.97 13.07
C GLY A 310 0.43 31.29 11.67
N ARG A 311 0.65 32.51 11.17
CA ARG A 311 0.32 32.89 9.79
C ARG A 311 1.45 32.50 8.85
N ALA A 312 1.09 31.96 7.68
CA ALA A 312 2.05 31.55 6.66
C ALA A 312 2.79 32.78 6.09
N ASP A 313 4.11 32.67 5.93
CA ASP A 313 4.95 33.64 5.23
C ASP A 313 4.34 34.02 3.85
N PRO A 314 3.91 35.28 3.66
CA PRO A 314 3.27 35.71 2.42
C PRO A 314 4.24 35.69 1.22
N ASP A 315 5.55 35.72 1.46
CA ASP A 315 6.59 35.73 0.43
C ASP A 315 7.08 34.33 0.05
N HIS A 316 6.50 33.29 0.66
CA HIS A 316 6.81 31.91 0.30
C HIS A 316 6.54 31.64 -1.19
N ASN A 317 7.46 30.94 -1.83
CA ASN A 317 7.39 30.63 -3.25
C ASN A 317 7.19 29.13 -3.47
N PRO A 318 5.94 28.65 -3.67
CA PRO A 318 5.68 27.23 -3.82
C PRO A 318 6.40 26.62 -5.03
N THR A 319 6.57 25.30 -5.01
CA THR A 319 7.01 24.58 -6.23
C THR A 319 6.14 24.91 -7.43
N ALA A 320 6.75 24.95 -8.63
CA ALA A 320 6.08 25.49 -9.82
C ALA A 320 4.78 24.74 -10.22
N ILE A 321 4.70 23.43 -9.95
CA ILE A 321 3.49 22.64 -10.21
C ILE A 321 2.40 22.98 -9.18
N ASN A 322 2.71 22.92 -7.88
CA ASN A 322 1.80 23.30 -6.80
C ASN A 322 1.26 24.73 -7.00
N LYS A 323 2.14 25.69 -7.31
CA LYS A 323 1.80 27.07 -7.65
C LYS A 323 0.75 27.16 -8.75
N SER A 324 0.94 26.37 -9.82
CA SER A 324 0.04 26.41 -10.97
C SER A 324 -1.34 25.80 -10.67
N ILE A 325 -1.39 24.71 -9.88
CA ILE A 325 -2.65 24.08 -9.48
C ILE A 325 -3.44 24.98 -8.53
N ARG A 326 -2.76 25.56 -7.53
CA ARG A 326 -3.41 26.49 -6.58
C ARG A 326 -3.95 27.73 -7.28
N ARG A 327 -3.15 28.35 -8.18
CA ARG A 327 -3.65 29.47 -9.00
C ARG A 327 -4.83 29.07 -9.86
N LEU A 328 -4.83 27.86 -10.44
CA LEU A 328 -5.94 27.38 -11.25
C LEU A 328 -7.24 27.32 -10.44
N LEU A 329 -7.20 26.75 -9.23
CA LEU A 329 -8.36 26.72 -8.34
C LEU A 329 -8.80 28.13 -7.94
N HIS A 330 -7.84 29.01 -7.62
CA HIS A 330 -8.10 30.39 -7.20
C HIS A 330 -8.71 31.29 -8.30
N LEU A 331 -8.63 30.88 -9.58
CA LEU A 331 -9.25 31.61 -10.70
C LEU A 331 -10.76 31.34 -10.84
N PHE A 332 -11.34 30.41 -10.08
CA PHE A 332 -12.77 30.09 -10.15
C PHE A 332 -13.45 30.47 -8.84
N ASP A 333 -14.66 31.03 -8.94
CA ASP A 333 -15.52 31.23 -7.76
C ASP A 333 -16.06 29.89 -7.22
N GLN A 334 -16.20 28.89 -8.09
CA GLN A 334 -16.81 27.59 -7.82
C GLN A 334 -15.84 26.45 -8.15
N SER A 335 -15.05 26.00 -7.17
CA SER A 335 -14.01 24.98 -7.37
C SER A 335 -14.09 23.79 -6.41
N ALA A 336 -14.06 22.58 -6.97
CA ALA A 336 -13.91 21.34 -6.23
C ALA A 336 -12.58 20.66 -6.60
N TYR A 337 -11.79 20.27 -5.61
CA TYR A 337 -10.55 19.52 -5.79
C TYR A 337 -10.64 18.18 -5.07
N VAL A 338 -10.38 17.08 -5.78
CA VAL A 338 -10.35 15.73 -5.21
C VAL A 338 -9.03 15.07 -5.58
N GLY A 339 -8.17 14.89 -4.58
CA GLY A 339 -6.95 14.09 -4.73
C GLY A 339 -7.26 12.60 -4.67
N TYR A 340 -6.59 11.79 -5.50
CA TYR A 340 -6.63 10.33 -5.46
C TYR A 340 -5.21 9.80 -5.19
N THR A 341 -5.07 8.95 -4.18
CA THR A 341 -3.76 8.35 -3.86
C THR A 341 -3.86 7.00 -3.16
N ALA A 342 -2.79 6.22 -3.21
CA ALA A 342 -2.62 5.06 -2.34
C ALA A 342 -1.87 5.38 -1.03
N THR A 343 -1.15 6.50 -1.00
CA THR A 343 -0.21 6.86 0.07
C THR A 343 -0.48 8.30 0.48
N PRO A 344 -1.49 8.54 1.33
CA PRO A 344 -1.99 9.90 1.61
C PRO A 344 -1.05 10.73 2.49
N PHE A 345 0.06 10.14 2.96
CA PHE A 345 1.02 10.75 3.88
C PHE A 345 1.37 12.17 3.46
N ALA A 346 1.93 12.31 2.26
CA ALA A 346 2.41 13.60 1.77
C ALA A 346 1.27 14.64 1.69
N ASN A 347 0.06 14.25 1.29
CA ASN A 347 -1.12 15.14 1.23
C ASN A 347 -1.56 15.62 2.62
N ILE A 348 -1.54 14.73 3.61
CA ILE A 348 -1.90 15.04 4.99
C ILE A 348 -0.83 15.93 5.66
N PHE A 349 0.41 15.92 5.16
CA PHE A 349 1.48 16.82 5.62
C PHE A 349 1.39 18.25 5.10
N ILE A 350 0.50 18.55 4.15
CA ILE A 350 0.26 19.93 3.73
C ILE A 350 -0.34 20.68 4.91
N HIS A 351 0.25 21.80 5.31
CA HIS A 351 -0.27 22.53 6.47
C HIS A 351 -1.62 23.16 6.12
N GLU A 352 -2.61 23.01 7.00
CA GLU A 352 -3.99 23.46 6.74
C GLU A 352 -4.10 24.97 6.50
N LYS A 353 -3.18 25.75 7.11
CA LYS A 353 -3.12 27.22 7.00
C LYS A 353 -2.17 27.71 5.90
N ASN A 354 -1.64 26.82 5.06
CA ASN A 354 -0.80 27.26 3.95
C ASN A 354 -1.65 28.04 2.95
N GLU A 355 -1.25 29.29 2.73
CA GLU A 355 -1.89 30.20 1.80
C GLU A 355 -0.84 31.22 1.34
N THR A 356 -0.95 31.66 0.09
CA THR A 356 -0.18 32.79 -0.44
C THR A 356 -1.14 33.75 -1.14
N PRO A 357 -0.89 35.07 -1.12
CA PRO A 357 -1.83 36.04 -1.67
C PRO A 357 -2.18 35.81 -3.14
N SER A 358 -1.22 35.35 -3.94
CA SER A 358 -1.39 35.13 -5.37
C SER A 358 -1.97 33.74 -5.72
N GLU A 359 -1.84 32.73 -4.88
CA GLU A 359 -2.28 31.37 -5.23
C GLU A 359 -3.45 30.88 -4.38
N GLY A 360 -3.85 31.62 -3.36
CA GLY A 360 -4.86 31.20 -2.38
C GLY A 360 -4.37 30.03 -1.52
N THR A 361 -5.31 29.31 -0.90
CA THR A 361 -5.00 28.19 0.00
C THR A 361 -4.30 27.01 -0.70
N ASP A 362 -3.56 26.20 0.05
CA ASP A 362 -2.85 25.00 -0.42
C ASP A 362 -3.76 23.75 -0.45
N LEU A 363 -3.28 22.65 -1.01
CA LEU A 363 -4.07 21.47 -1.38
C LEU A 363 -4.38 20.50 -0.21
N PHE A 364 -4.34 20.99 1.04
CA PHE A 364 -4.71 20.17 2.20
C PHE A 364 -6.18 19.73 2.09
N PRO A 365 -6.51 18.44 2.28
CA PRO A 365 -7.88 17.93 2.12
C PRO A 365 -8.76 18.26 3.32
N ARG A 366 -9.00 19.57 3.54
CA ARG A 366 -9.70 20.09 4.72
C ARG A 366 -11.15 19.64 4.84
N SER A 367 -11.82 19.37 3.71
CA SER A 367 -13.27 19.17 3.67
C SER A 367 -13.65 17.70 3.90
N PHE A 368 -12.93 16.75 3.29
CA PHE A 368 -13.15 15.32 3.55
C PHE A 368 -11.94 14.45 3.17
N ILE A 369 -11.84 13.29 3.81
CA ILE A 369 -11.02 12.16 3.39
C ILE A 369 -11.91 10.92 3.33
N LEU A 370 -11.96 10.27 2.17
CA LEU A 370 -12.72 9.04 1.93
C LEU A 370 -11.75 7.86 1.74
N SER A 371 -11.86 6.84 2.57
CA SER A 371 -11.07 5.60 2.49
C SER A 371 -11.87 4.50 1.80
N LEU A 372 -11.42 4.10 0.61
CA LEU A 372 -12.06 3.06 -0.21
C LEU A 372 -11.65 1.67 0.32
N PRO A 373 -12.62 0.80 0.68
CA PRO A 373 -12.33 -0.53 1.21
C PRO A 373 -11.63 -1.42 0.17
N SER A 374 -10.86 -2.40 0.63
CA SER A 374 -10.33 -3.45 -0.23
C SER A 374 -11.24 -4.67 -0.19
N PRO A 375 -11.62 -5.25 -1.34
CA PRO A 375 -12.37 -6.50 -1.36
C PRO A 375 -11.57 -7.68 -0.82
N SER A 376 -12.26 -8.72 -0.33
CA SER A 376 -11.65 -9.90 0.27
C SER A 376 -10.76 -10.70 -0.69
N ASN A 377 -10.89 -10.53 -2.00
CA ASN A 377 -10.06 -11.18 -3.02
C ASN A 377 -8.86 -10.32 -3.47
N TYR A 378 -8.69 -9.10 -2.94
CA TYR A 378 -7.54 -8.24 -3.21
C TYR A 378 -6.28 -8.77 -2.51
N VAL A 379 -5.16 -8.84 -3.23
CA VAL A 379 -3.86 -9.27 -2.68
C VAL A 379 -3.09 -8.04 -2.24
N GLY A 380 -3.24 -7.70 -0.96
CA GLY A 380 -2.56 -6.58 -0.34
C GLY A 380 -1.20 -6.95 0.25
N PRO A 381 -0.44 -5.93 0.71
CA PRO A 381 0.88 -6.15 1.28
C PRO A 381 0.90 -7.03 2.53
N GLU A 382 -0.13 -6.94 3.38
CA GLU A 382 -0.31 -7.82 4.54
C GLU A 382 -0.31 -9.31 4.14
N ARG A 383 -0.99 -9.66 3.05
CA ARG A 383 -1.03 -11.04 2.55
C ARG A 383 0.31 -11.47 1.97
N VAL A 384 0.98 -10.61 1.21
CA VAL A 384 2.26 -10.96 0.57
C VAL A 384 3.40 -11.09 1.58
N PHE A 385 3.50 -10.17 2.55
CA PHE A 385 4.62 -10.10 3.48
C PHE A 385 4.31 -10.66 4.88
N GLY A 386 3.03 -10.96 5.17
CA GLY A 386 2.56 -11.42 6.48
C GLY A 386 2.18 -10.27 7.40
N SER A 387 1.26 -10.52 8.33
CA SER A 387 0.86 -9.58 9.38
C SER A 387 1.62 -9.86 10.69
N ARG A 388 1.88 -8.83 11.49
CA ARG A 388 2.42 -8.98 12.86
C ARG A 388 1.35 -8.75 13.95
N ARG A 389 0.10 -8.48 13.56
CA ARG A 389 -0.91 -7.91 14.48
C ARG A 389 -1.66 -8.93 15.32
N ASP A 390 -1.98 -10.10 14.78
CA ASP A 390 -2.80 -11.11 15.47
C ASP A 390 -1.95 -12.32 15.88
N ASP A 391 -2.40 -13.05 16.91
CA ASP A 391 -1.87 -14.38 17.30
C ASP A 391 -2.07 -15.44 16.20
N ASP A 392 -2.74 -15.06 15.10
CA ASP A 392 -2.80 -15.85 13.89
C ASP A 392 -1.43 -15.75 13.20
N ASP A 393 -0.66 -16.83 13.33
CA ASP A 393 0.63 -17.10 12.70
C ASP A 393 0.51 -17.17 11.15
N SER A 394 -0.15 -16.19 10.53
CA SER A 394 -0.23 -16.05 9.08
C SER A 394 1.15 -15.65 8.56
N LEU A 395 1.91 -16.68 8.18
CA LEU A 395 3.07 -16.54 7.32
C LEU A 395 2.58 -15.87 6.03
N GLY A 396 3.28 -14.83 5.58
CA GLY A 396 2.98 -14.21 4.28
C GLY A 396 2.96 -15.25 3.16
N LEU A 397 2.25 -14.95 2.07
CA LEU A 397 2.14 -15.87 0.94
C LEU A 397 3.52 -16.32 0.46
N PRO A 398 3.73 -17.63 0.19
CA PRO A 398 5.03 -18.19 -0.16
C PRO A 398 5.42 -17.88 -1.62
N ILE A 399 5.24 -16.64 -2.06
CA ILE A 399 5.50 -16.16 -3.42
C ILE A 399 6.80 -15.33 -3.51
N ILE A 400 7.51 -15.11 -2.40
CA ILE A 400 8.76 -14.33 -2.37
C ILE A 400 9.97 -15.27 -2.48
N ARG A 401 10.93 -14.94 -3.34
CA ARG A 401 12.22 -15.63 -3.52
C ARG A 401 13.35 -14.64 -3.23
N THR A 402 14.27 -15.05 -2.36
CA THR A 402 15.38 -14.21 -1.93
C THR A 402 16.47 -14.20 -3.00
N VAL A 403 16.98 -13.02 -3.34
CA VAL A 403 18.08 -12.84 -4.30
C VAL A 403 19.34 -12.43 -3.56
N THR A 404 20.37 -13.28 -3.62
CA THR A 404 21.66 -13.05 -2.95
C THR A 404 22.86 -13.02 -3.89
N ASP A 405 22.68 -13.42 -5.15
CA ASP A 405 23.72 -13.54 -6.19
C ASP A 405 23.82 -12.29 -7.11
N HIS A 406 23.11 -11.22 -6.76
CA HIS A 406 23.11 -9.98 -7.54
C HIS A 406 24.37 -9.14 -7.36
N ALA A 407 25.13 -9.32 -6.28
CA ALA A 407 26.31 -8.55 -5.93
C ALA A 407 27.30 -9.41 -5.15
N ASP A 408 28.55 -8.98 -5.03
CA ASP A 408 29.58 -9.73 -4.29
C ASP A 408 29.29 -9.78 -2.77
N SER A 409 28.51 -8.81 -2.27
CA SER A 409 28.03 -8.71 -0.90
C SER A 409 26.61 -8.12 -0.87
N LEU A 410 25.85 -8.47 0.17
CA LEU A 410 24.51 -7.91 0.42
C LEU A 410 24.55 -6.53 1.10
N MET A 411 25.75 -5.99 1.35
CA MET A 411 25.89 -4.66 1.96
C MET A 411 25.41 -3.55 1.02
N LEU A 412 24.63 -2.60 1.54
CA LEU A 412 24.19 -1.38 0.82
C LEU A 412 25.33 -0.54 0.22
N GLY A 413 26.54 -0.70 0.75
CA GLY A 413 27.75 -0.03 0.29
C GLY A 413 28.40 -0.67 -0.94
N GLU A 414 28.00 -1.89 -1.30
CA GLU A 414 28.64 -2.71 -2.34
C GLU A 414 28.55 -2.05 -3.72
N ARG A 415 29.64 -2.19 -4.48
CA ARG A 415 29.88 -1.61 -5.80
C ARG A 415 30.28 -2.62 -6.86
N SER A 416 30.43 -3.89 -6.49
CA SER A 416 30.89 -4.99 -7.34
C SER A 416 29.85 -6.11 -7.48
N GLY A 417 29.97 -6.90 -8.55
CA GLY A 417 29.04 -7.96 -8.95
C GLY A 417 28.14 -7.57 -10.12
N TRP A 418 27.13 -8.40 -10.41
CA TRP A 418 26.27 -8.23 -11.59
C TRP A 418 25.41 -6.97 -11.53
N MET A 419 24.79 -6.69 -10.40
CA MET A 419 23.98 -5.50 -10.14
C MET A 419 24.14 -5.03 -8.69
N PRO A 420 25.27 -4.38 -8.35
CA PRO A 420 25.50 -3.88 -7.01
C PRO A 420 24.50 -2.77 -6.63
N PRO A 421 24.13 -2.62 -5.35
CA PRO A 421 23.25 -1.55 -4.87
C PRO A 421 23.74 -0.14 -5.26
N LYS A 422 25.07 0.06 -5.27
CA LYS A 422 25.70 1.30 -5.73
C LYS A 422 26.48 1.08 -7.02
N HIS A 423 25.93 1.59 -8.12
CA HIS A 423 26.62 1.62 -9.40
C HIS A 423 26.34 2.93 -10.13
N ASP A 424 27.13 3.22 -11.16
CA ASP A 424 26.96 4.40 -12.00
C ASP A 424 26.28 4.06 -13.33
N LYS A 425 26.16 5.07 -14.20
CA LYS A 425 25.46 4.95 -15.49
C LYS A 425 26.21 4.12 -16.54
N LEU A 426 27.51 3.86 -16.33
CA LEU A 426 28.42 3.12 -17.20
C LEU A 426 28.69 1.70 -16.69
N HIS A 427 28.07 1.29 -15.57
CA HIS A 427 28.18 -0.06 -15.05
C HIS A 427 27.83 -1.12 -16.09
N GLU A 428 28.68 -2.14 -16.18
CA GLU A 428 28.45 -3.30 -17.03
C GLU A 428 28.05 -4.49 -16.14
N PRO A 429 26.84 -5.04 -16.31
CA PRO A 429 26.36 -6.12 -15.47
C PRO A 429 27.03 -7.43 -15.88
N ARG A 430 28.02 -7.88 -15.09
CA ARG A 430 28.75 -9.12 -15.33
C ARG A 430 28.60 -10.06 -14.14
N TYR A 431 28.22 -11.30 -14.41
CA TYR A 431 28.15 -12.35 -13.40
C TYR A 431 29.41 -13.22 -13.51
N GLU A 432 30.16 -13.36 -12.41
CA GLU A 432 31.45 -14.08 -12.37
C GLU A 432 32.43 -13.65 -13.49
N GLY A 433 32.40 -12.36 -13.87
CA GLY A 433 33.24 -11.77 -14.92
C GLY A 433 32.75 -11.98 -16.36
N GLY A 434 31.69 -12.76 -16.58
CA GLY A 434 31.09 -13.01 -17.89
C GLY A 434 29.84 -12.15 -18.19
N ASP A 435 29.47 -12.06 -19.47
CA ASP A 435 28.25 -11.39 -19.95
C ASP A 435 27.00 -12.29 -19.81
N SER A 436 26.86 -12.96 -18.66
CA SER A 436 25.75 -13.84 -18.32
C SER A 436 24.86 -13.21 -17.24
N VAL A 437 23.61 -13.67 -17.17
CA VAL A 437 22.72 -13.35 -16.06
C VAL A 437 23.05 -14.20 -14.83
N PRO A 438 22.78 -13.72 -13.61
CA PRO A 438 22.91 -14.51 -12.40
C PRO A 438 21.91 -15.68 -12.37
N PRO A 439 22.21 -16.77 -11.64
CA PRO A 439 21.32 -17.92 -11.48
C PRO A 439 19.89 -17.55 -11.10
N SER A 440 19.70 -16.60 -10.19
CA SER A 440 18.37 -16.17 -9.74
C SER A 440 17.54 -15.49 -10.84
N LEU A 441 18.17 -14.66 -11.70
CA LEU A 441 17.48 -14.05 -12.84
C LEU A 441 17.17 -15.12 -13.91
N ARG A 442 18.06 -16.09 -14.11
CA ARG A 442 17.81 -17.22 -15.00
C ARG A 442 16.60 -18.04 -14.53
N GLU A 443 16.55 -18.38 -13.25
CA GLU A 443 15.41 -19.07 -12.64
C GLU A 443 14.12 -18.27 -12.81
N ALA A 444 14.15 -16.94 -12.57
CA ALA A 444 12.99 -16.08 -12.74
C ALA A 444 12.44 -16.08 -14.18
N VAL A 445 13.31 -16.12 -15.20
CA VAL A 445 12.89 -16.25 -16.61
C VAL A 445 12.25 -17.62 -16.87
N LEU A 446 12.80 -18.70 -16.32
CA LEU A 446 12.20 -20.05 -16.44
C LEU A 446 10.85 -20.15 -15.70
N ALA A 447 10.76 -19.55 -14.51
CA ALA A 447 9.52 -19.43 -13.75
C ALA A 447 8.45 -18.67 -14.54
N PHE A 448 8.84 -17.65 -15.32
CA PHE A 448 7.89 -16.96 -16.19
C PHE A 448 7.37 -17.86 -17.30
N VAL A 449 8.23 -18.66 -17.95
CA VAL A 449 7.81 -19.67 -18.95
C VAL A 449 6.80 -20.65 -18.35
N LEU A 450 7.09 -21.19 -17.16
CA LEU A 450 6.17 -22.09 -16.44
C LEU A 450 4.85 -21.42 -16.08
N SER A 451 4.89 -20.16 -15.65
CA SER A 451 3.69 -19.39 -15.30
C SER A 451 2.78 -19.18 -16.51
N VAL A 452 3.35 -18.88 -17.69
CA VAL A 452 2.58 -18.78 -18.94
C VAL A 452 1.99 -20.15 -19.32
N ALA A 453 2.79 -21.23 -19.28
CA ALA A 453 2.32 -22.58 -19.62
C ALA A 453 1.19 -23.06 -18.69
N ALA A 454 1.31 -22.83 -17.39
CA ALA A 454 0.28 -23.17 -16.40
C ALA A 454 -1.00 -22.35 -16.62
N ARG A 455 -0.89 -21.04 -16.90
CA ARG A 455 -2.07 -20.21 -17.22
C ARG A 455 -2.77 -20.65 -18.51
N VAL A 456 -2.02 -21.06 -19.54
CA VAL A 456 -2.60 -21.66 -20.76
C VAL A 456 -3.34 -22.96 -20.44
N ALA A 457 -2.75 -23.83 -19.62
CA ALA A 457 -3.39 -25.06 -19.16
C ALA A 457 -4.67 -24.79 -18.36
N ARG A 458 -4.74 -23.67 -17.62
CA ARG A 458 -5.97 -23.18 -16.94
C ARG A 458 -6.99 -22.55 -17.89
N GLY A 459 -6.73 -22.51 -19.19
CA GLY A 459 -7.61 -21.92 -20.19
C GLY A 459 -7.52 -20.39 -20.33
N GLN A 460 -6.48 -19.76 -19.80
CA GLN A 460 -6.22 -18.33 -19.90
C GLN A 460 -5.29 -17.99 -21.09
N SER A 461 -5.49 -18.63 -22.24
CA SER A 461 -4.61 -18.50 -23.41
C SER A 461 -4.66 -17.11 -24.09
N THR A 462 -5.78 -16.41 -23.98
CA THR A 462 -5.98 -15.06 -24.53
C THR A 462 -5.68 -13.95 -23.52
N GLU A 463 -5.39 -14.30 -22.27
CA GLU A 463 -5.08 -13.33 -21.23
C GLU A 463 -3.62 -12.88 -21.36
N HIS A 464 -3.35 -11.61 -21.03
CA HIS A 464 -1.98 -11.10 -21.03
C HIS A 464 -1.15 -11.72 -19.90
N ASN A 465 0.14 -11.92 -20.12
CA ASN A 465 1.14 -12.33 -19.13
C ASN A 465 2.31 -11.37 -19.15
N SER A 466 2.72 -10.89 -17.98
CA SER A 466 3.90 -10.03 -17.89
C SER A 466 4.87 -10.47 -16.80
N MET A 467 6.15 -10.26 -17.09
CA MET A 467 7.25 -10.30 -16.15
C MET A 467 7.87 -8.91 -16.04
N LEU A 468 8.14 -8.45 -14.83
CA LEU A 468 8.81 -7.18 -14.55
C LEU A 468 10.27 -7.44 -14.16
N VAL A 469 11.22 -6.83 -14.87
CA VAL A 469 12.63 -6.78 -14.45
C VAL A 469 12.99 -5.34 -14.13
N HIS A 470 13.09 -5.03 -12.84
CA HIS A 470 13.46 -3.71 -12.34
C HIS A 470 14.71 -3.79 -11.45
N VAL A 471 15.87 -3.54 -12.07
CA VAL A 471 17.18 -3.66 -11.40
C VAL A 471 17.92 -2.34 -11.23
N THR A 472 17.72 -1.36 -12.12
CA THR A 472 18.41 -0.06 -12.07
C THR A 472 17.55 1.07 -12.62
N ARG A 473 17.94 2.33 -12.35
CA ARG A 473 17.35 3.53 -12.97
C ARG A 473 18.03 3.93 -14.28
N PHE A 474 19.24 3.43 -14.56
CA PHE A 474 20.04 3.88 -15.69
C PHE A 474 19.67 3.11 -16.96
N THR A 475 19.22 3.84 -17.99
CA THR A 475 18.76 3.26 -19.26
C THR A 475 19.84 2.52 -20.04
N LEU A 476 21.11 2.91 -19.89
CA LEU A 476 22.22 2.21 -20.54
C LEU A 476 22.42 0.81 -19.96
N VAL A 477 22.45 0.71 -18.63
CA VAL A 477 22.56 -0.58 -17.93
C VAL A 477 21.34 -1.46 -18.21
N GLN A 478 20.13 -0.88 -18.26
CA GLN A 478 18.90 -1.61 -18.60
C GLN A 478 18.97 -2.28 -19.98
N LYS A 479 19.56 -1.61 -20.99
CA LYS A 479 19.75 -2.17 -22.34
C LYS A 479 20.60 -3.44 -22.30
N GLN A 480 21.70 -3.41 -21.54
CA GLN A 480 22.60 -4.55 -21.41
C GLN A 480 21.90 -5.73 -20.72
N VAL A 481 21.14 -5.46 -19.65
CA VAL A 481 20.32 -6.48 -18.97
C VAL A 481 19.26 -7.07 -19.91
N ALA A 482 18.57 -6.23 -20.69
CA ALA A 482 17.59 -6.69 -21.66
C ALA A 482 18.22 -7.60 -22.73
N GLU A 483 19.43 -7.26 -23.19
CA GLU A 483 20.16 -8.09 -24.15
C GLU A 483 20.55 -9.45 -23.57
N GLN A 484 21.07 -9.48 -22.34
CA GLN A 484 21.37 -10.74 -21.66
C GLN A 484 20.11 -11.63 -21.51
N ILE A 485 18.95 -11.04 -21.20
CA ILE A 485 17.68 -11.77 -21.14
C ILE A 485 17.24 -12.26 -22.52
N ARG A 486 17.43 -11.47 -23.60
CA ARG A 486 17.12 -11.90 -24.97
C ARG A 486 17.96 -13.11 -25.37
N VAL A 487 19.26 -13.08 -25.08
CA VAL A 487 20.18 -14.19 -25.35
C VAL A 487 19.73 -15.44 -24.58
N LEU A 488 19.46 -15.31 -23.29
CA LEU A 488 18.94 -16.41 -22.47
C LEU A 488 17.64 -16.98 -23.05
N LEU A 489 16.65 -16.13 -23.34
CA LEU A 489 15.36 -16.56 -23.85
C LEU A 489 15.49 -17.24 -25.22
N ALA A 490 16.35 -16.73 -26.11
CA ALA A 490 16.62 -17.35 -27.41
C ALA A 490 17.24 -18.75 -27.25
N GLU A 491 18.16 -18.92 -26.31
CA GLU A 491 18.72 -20.23 -25.97
C GLU A 491 17.64 -21.17 -25.44
N THR A 492 16.85 -20.73 -24.46
CA THR A 492 15.72 -21.49 -23.89
C THR A 492 14.74 -21.93 -24.98
N LYS A 493 14.31 -21.01 -25.86
CA LYS A 493 13.42 -21.30 -27.00
C LYS A 493 14.01 -22.35 -27.93
N ARG A 494 15.31 -22.26 -28.24
CA ARG A 494 16.00 -23.20 -29.12
C ARG A 494 16.05 -24.60 -28.49
N ARG A 495 16.41 -24.69 -27.22
CA ARG A 495 16.54 -25.95 -26.47
C ARG A 495 15.21 -26.67 -26.29
N ILE A 496 14.13 -25.93 -26.01
CA ILE A 496 12.77 -26.51 -25.94
C ILE A 496 12.33 -27.04 -27.31
N ARG A 497 12.66 -26.35 -28.41
CA ARG A 497 12.21 -26.75 -29.76
C ARG A 497 13.03 -27.89 -30.36
N LEU A 498 14.36 -27.85 -30.21
CA LEU A 498 15.28 -28.77 -30.87
C LEU A 498 15.74 -29.92 -29.95
N GLY A 499 15.38 -29.87 -28.67
CA GLY A 499 15.93 -30.76 -27.65
C GLY A 499 17.31 -30.32 -27.17
N ASP A 500 17.75 -30.92 -26.06
CA ASP A 500 19.03 -30.60 -25.40
C ASP A 500 20.24 -31.35 -25.99
N GLY A 501 20.04 -32.26 -26.96
CA GLY A 501 21.11 -33.14 -27.47
C GLY A 501 21.77 -33.93 -26.34
N ASP A 502 23.11 -34.03 -26.37
CA ASP A 502 23.93 -34.66 -25.32
C ASP A 502 24.27 -33.72 -24.15
N SER A 503 23.55 -32.60 -23.99
CA SER A 503 23.83 -31.69 -22.88
C SER A 503 23.58 -32.37 -21.53
N PRO A 504 24.53 -32.30 -20.58
CA PRO A 504 24.38 -32.94 -19.27
C PRO A 504 23.23 -32.33 -18.44
N ASN A 505 22.87 -31.08 -18.72
CA ASN A 505 21.75 -30.38 -18.06
C ASN A 505 20.56 -30.34 -19.02
N GLN A 506 19.60 -31.26 -18.86
CA GLN A 506 18.37 -31.21 -19.65
C GLN A 506 17.43 -30.11 -19.13
N LEU A 507 17.08 -29.16 -19.98
CA LEU A 507 16.23 -28.02 -19.66
C LEU A 507 14.82 -28.46 -19.25
N HIS A 508 14.28 -29.51 -19.87
CA HIS A 508 13.00 -30.09 -19.45
C HIS A 508 13.06 -30.67 -18.03
N HIS A 509 14.19 -31.26 -17.64
CA HIS A 509 14.38 -31.75 -16.27
C HIS A 509 14.46 -30.59 -15.28
N GLU A 510 15.16 -29.52 -15.64
CA GLU A 510 15.25 -28.31 -14.82
C GLU A 510 13.89 -27.62 -14.63
N LEU A 511 13.11 -27.46 -15.71
CA LEU A 511 11.75 -26.91 -15.63
C LEU A 511 10.84 -27.77 -14.73
N ARG A 512 10.96 -29.09 -14.83
CA ARG A 512 10.23 -30.03 -13.96
C ARG A 512 10.67 -29.90 -12.50
N GLN A 513 11.98 -29.83 -12.25
CA GLN A 513 12.52 -29.66 -10.91
C GLN A 513 12.03 -28.35 -10.29
N LEU A 514 12.03 -27.26 -11.04
CA LEU A 514 11.48 -25.98 -10.59
C LEU A 514 9.97 -26.08 -10.30
N TRP A 515 9.21 -26.81 -11.12
CA TRP A 515 7.79 -27.05 -10.85
C TRP A 515 7.57 -27.83 -9.55
N ASP A 516 8.25 -28.96 -9.39
CA ASP A 516 8.08 -29.88 -8.27
C ASP A 516 8.59 -29.28 -6.94
N ALA A 517 9.70 -28.53 -6.98
CA ALA A 517 10.31 -27.93 -5.80
C ALA A 517 9.68 -26.58 -5.41
N ASP A 518 9.18 -25.79 -6.37
CA ASP A 518 8.67 -24.44 -6.11
C ASP A 518 7.17 -24.29 -6.35
N PHE A 519 6.70 -24.55 -7.57
CA PHE A 519 5.32 -24.23 -7.98
C PHE A 519 4.28 -25.10 -7.28
N ALA A 520 4.46 -26.43 -7.26
CA ALA A 520 3.49 -27.34 -6.67
C ALA A 520 3.34 -27.15 -5.14
N PRO A 521 4.42 -27.00 -4.35
CA PRO A 521 4.33 -26.64 -2.94
C PRO A 521 3.69 -25.27 -2.71
N THR A 522 4.09 -24.24 -3.48
CA THR A 522 3.52 -22.89 -3.37
C THR A 522 2.03 -22.90 -3.63
N SER A 523 1.57 -23.61 -4.68
CA SER A 523 0.16 -23.65 -5.06
C SER A 523 -0.72 -24.30 -3.99
N ARG A 524 -0.24 -25.37 -3.36
CA ARG A 524 -0.94 -26.00 -2.21
C ARG A 524 -1.04 -25.05 -1.02
N GLN A 525 0.04 -24.35 -0.66
CA GLN A 525 0.05 -23.42 0.46
C GLN A 525 -0.84 -22.20 0.21
N VAL A 526 -0.78 -21.61 -0.99
CA VAL A 526 -1.63 -20.48 -1.37
C VAL A 526 -3.11 -20.87 -1.40
N GLY A 527 -3.43 -22.05 -1.94
CA GLY A 527 -4.79 -22.59 -1.94
C GLY A 527 -5.36 -22.84 -0.54
N GLN A 528 -4.51 -23.19 0.43
CA GLN A 528 -4.91 -23.31 1.85
C GLN A 528 -5.08 -21.95 2.53
N ALA A 529 -4.24 -20.97 2.18
CA ALA A 529 -4.21 -19.66 2.82
C ALA A 529 -5.32 -18.71 2.36
N ILE A 530 -5.98 -18.99 1.23
CA ILE A 530 -6.94 -18.07 0.61
C ILE A 530 -8.31 -18.74 0.52
N GLN A 531 -9.24 -18.21 1.31
CA GLN A 531 -10.66 -18.55 1.18
C GLN A 531 -11.29 -17.75 0.03
N GLY A 532 -12.09 -18.41 -0.80
CA GLY A 532 -12.88 -17.76 -1.86
C GLY A 532 -12.14 -17.44 -3.17
N GLN A 533 -11.01 -18.10 -3.47
CA GLN A 533 -10.44 -18.13 -4.82
C GLN A 533 -10.23 -19.58 -5.28
N TYR A 534 -10.74 -19.94 -6.45
CA TYR A 534 -10.43 -21.21 -7.08
C TYR A 534 -9.04 -21.16 -7.73
N LEU A 535 -8.13 -22.00 -7.25
CA LEU A 535 -6.79 -22.19 -7.78
C LEU A 535 -6.62 -23.67 -8.14
N PRO A 536 -6.80 -24.04 -9.42
CA PRO A 536 -6.67 -25.44 -9.82
C PRO A 536 -5.21 -25.89 -9.63
N VAL A 537 -5.04 -26.94 -8.84
CA VAL A 537 -3.76 -27.64 -8.71
C VAL A 537 -3.56 -28.44 -9.99
N GLN A 538 -2.46 -28.18 -10.68
CA GLN A 538 -2.16 -28.81 -11.98
C GLN A 538 -0.99 -29.76 -11.83
N ASP A 539 -1.13 -30.93 -12.44
CA ASP A 539 -0.04 -31.89 -12.53
C ASP A 539 0.90 -31.52 -13.68
N TRP A 540 2.17 -31.93 -13.56
CA TRP A 540 3.18 -31.68 -14.59
C TRP A 540 2.75 -32.15 -15.99
N SER A 541 1.99 -33.24 -16.07
CA SER A 541 1.45 -33.78 -17.33
C SER A 541 0.52 -32.82 -18.06
N GLU A 542 -0.16 -31.93 -17.35
CA GLU A 542 -1.06 -30.93 -17.93
C GLU A 542 -0.29 -29.71 -18.45
N ILE A 543 0.85 -29.39 -17.82
CA ILE A 543 1.63 -28.18 -18.13
C ILE A 543 2.66 -28.45 -19.22
N HIS A 544 3.30 -29.62 -19.16
CA HIS A 544 4.37 -30.02 -20.07
C HIS A 544 4.03 -29.82 -21.56
N PRO A 545 2.80 -30.15 -22.04
CA PRO A 545 2.42 -29.93 -23.45
C PRO A 545 2.44 -28.46 -23.88
N HIS A 546 2.23 -27.52 -22.95
CA HIS A 546 2.11 -26.08 -23.25
C HIS A 546 3.44 -25.33 -23.14
N ILE A 547 4.50 -25.92 -22.59
CA ILE A 547 5.80 -25.26 -22.39
C ILE A 547 6.38 -24.77 -23.73
N GLY A 548 6.27 -25.57 -24.80
CA GLY A 548 6.75 -25.21 -26.13
C GLY A 548 6.11 -23.95 -26.67
N GLU A 549 4.78 -23.91 -26.70
CA GLU A 549 4.00 -22.75 -27.16
C GLU A 549 4.24 -21.52 -26.28
N ALA A 550 4.19 -21.71 -24.95
CA ALA A 550 4.42 -20.65 -23.97
C ALA A 550 5.78 -20.00 -24.18
N ALA A 551 6.86 -20.78 -24.26
CA ALA A 551 8.21 -20.25 -24.46
C ALA A 551 8.31 -19.43 -25.75
N GLN A 552 7.79 -19.94 -26.88
CA GLN A 552 7.88 -19.25 -28.17
C GLN A 552 7.13 -17.91 -28.20
N SER A 553 5.99 -17.84 -27.53
CA SER A 553 5.14 -16.64 -27.47
C SER A 553 5.76 -15.46 -26.70
N ILE A 554 6.74 -15.71 -25.81
CA ILE A 554 7.31 -14.68 -24.95
C ILE A 554 8.23 -13.74 -25.74
N SER A 555 8.10 -12.44 -25.51
CA SER A 555 8.98 -11.40 -26.06
C SER A 555 9.60 -10.52 -24.97
N VAL A 556 10.78 -9.94 -25.23
CA VAL A 556 11.44 -9.01 -24.30
C VAL A 556 11.26 -7.59 -24.83
N ARG A 557 10.70 -6.70 -24.01
CA ARG A 557 10.52 -5.28 -24.34
C ARG A 557 11.22 -4.37 -23.36
N GLU A 558 11.91 -3.37 -23.90
CA GLU A 558 12.60 -2.34 -23.12
C GLU A 558 11.71 -1.11 -22.94
N ILE A 559 11.45 -0.73 -21.70
CA ILE A 559 10.61 0.45 -21.40
C ILE A 559 11.50 1.65 -21.14
N ASN A 560 12.05 2.19 -22.24
CA ASN A 560 12.96 3.33 -22.24
C ASN A 560 12.21 4.67 -22.40
N GLY A 561 12.80 5.77 -21.95
CA GLY A 561 12.16 7.09 -21.88
C GLY A 561 11.57 7.68 -23.17
N MET A 562 11.92 7.17 -24.36
CA MET A 562 11.51 7.71 -25.66
C MET A 562 10.31 6.94 -26.26
N ALA A 563 9.47 7.67 -26.99
CA ALA A 563 8.21 7.19 -27.56
C ALA A 563 8.41 6.01 -28.52
N GLY A 564 7.46 5.07 -28.54
CA GLY A 564 7.37 4.05 -29.59
C GLY A 564 6.67 2.75 -29.20
N GLU A 565 6.91 2.22 -28.00
CA GLU A 565 6.42 0.88 -27.64
C GLU A 565 5.77 0.88 -26.26
N VAL A 566 4.61 1.53 -26.16
CA VAL A 566 3.67 1.20 -25.07
C VAL A 566 3.18 -0.23 -25.35
N LEU A 567 3.02 -1.04 -24.31
CA LEU A 567 2.43 -2.38 -24.42
C LEU A 567 1.01 -2.20 -24.98
N ASP A 568 0.83 -2.49 -26.27
CA ASP A 568 -0.45 -2.37 -26.94
C ASP A 568 -1.32 -3.59 -26.62
N TYR A 569 -1.90 -3.57 -25.43
CA TYR A 569 -2.83 -4.61 -24.99
C TYR A 569 -4.08 -4.66 -25.86
N ILE A 570 -4.45 -3.54 -26.51
CA ILE A 570 -5.66 -3.45 -27.33
C ILE A 570 -5.50 -4.26 -28.61
N GLU A 571 -4.39 -4.09 -29.32
CA GLU A 571 -4.08 -4.87 -30.53
C GLU A 571 -3.94 -6.38 -30.25
N HIS A 572 -3.57 -6.75 -29.02
CA HIS A 572 -3.39 -8.13 -28.60
C HIS A 572 -4.55 -8.70 -27.77
N SER A 573 -5.70 -8.01 -27.70
CA SER A 573 -6.85 -8.42 -26.87
C SER A 573 -7.44 -9.79 -27.26
N SER A 574 -7.33 -10.19 -28.53
CA SER A 574 -7.81 -11.48 -29.02
C SER A 574 -6.77 -12.61 -28.91
N THR A 575 -5.49 -12.29 -28.76
CA THR A 575 -4.38 -13.27 -28.78
C THR A 575 -3.65 -13.41 -27.45
N GLY A 576 -3.84 -12.46 -26.53
CA GLY A 576 -2.97 -12.30 -25.36
C GLY A 576 -1.60 -11.73 -25.75
N LEU A 577 -0.88 -11.23 -24.74
CA LEU A 577 0.48 -10.68 -24.89
C LEU A 577 1.35 -11.25 -23.77
N ASN A 578 2.43 -11.95 -24.13
CA ASN A 578 3.38 -12.55 -23.20
C ASN A 578 4.71 -11.79 -23.26
N VAL A 579 5.01 -11.00 -22.23
CA VAL A 579 6.09 -10.01 -22.28
C VAL A 579 6.97 -9.97 -21.03
N ILE A 580 8.28 -9.91 -21.23
CA ILE A 580 9.27 -9.55 -20.20
C ILE A 580 9.59 -8.06 -20.38
N ALA A 581 9.13 -7.24 -19.45
CA ALA A 581 9.35 -5.80 -19.44
C ALA A 581 10.59 -5.45 -18.61
N VAL A 582 11.62 -4.92 -19.27
CA VAL A 582 12.87 -4.47 -18.63
C VAL A 582 12.91 -2.95 -18.60
N GLY A 583 13.16 -2.35 -17.42
CA GLY A 583 13.25 -0.89 -17.34
C GLY A 583 13.33 -0.34 -15.91
N GLY A 584 13.23 0.99 -15.81
CA GLY A 584 13.42 1.73 -14.56
C GLY A 584 12.26 2.65 -14.19
N GLY A 585 12.51 3.97 -14.18
CA GLY A 585 11.57 4.97 -13.66
C GLY A 585 10.14 4.92 -14.21
N LYS A 586 9.95 4.59 -15.50
CA LYS A 586 8.60 4.44 -16.09
C LYS A 586 7.86 3.16 -15.66
N LEU A 587 8.60 2.10 -15.34
CA LEU A 587 8.04 0.85 -14.80
C LEU A 587 7.71 0.98 -13.31
N SER A 588 8.42 1.86 -12.60
CA SER A 588 8.17 2.09 -11.18
C SER A 588 6.84 2.76 -10.87
N ARG A 589 6.26 3.55 -11.80
CA ARG A 589 5.02 4.31 -11.57
C ARG A 589 4.15 4.46 -12.83
N GLY A 590 2.87 4.12 -12.70
CA GLY A 590 1.78 4.43 -13.64
C GLY A 590 1.73 3.71 -15.00
N LEU A 591 2.59 2.73 -15.26
CA LEU A 591 2.34 1.73 -16.32
C LEU A 591 1.56 0.56 -15.73
N THR A 592 0.42 0.21 -16.34
CA THR A 592 -0.32 -1.00 -15.96
C THR A 592 0.31 -2.20 -16.67
N LEU A 593 0.86 -3.15 -15.89
CA LEU A 593 1.32 -4.44 -16.40
C LEU A 593 0.21 -5.46 -16.16
N GLU A 594 -0.56 -5.75 -17.20
CA GLU A 594 -1.63 -6.73 -17.12
C GLU A 594 -1.05 -8.14 -17.00
N GLY A 595 -1.65 -8.97 -16.14
CA GLY A 595 -1.21 -10.35 -15.92
C GLY A 595 0.20 -10.50 -15.34
N LEU A 596 0.64 -9.56 -14.51
CA LEU A 596 1.96 -9.62 -13.86
C LEU A 596 2.06 -10.87 -12.96
N SER A 597 2.88 -11.82 -13.37
CA SER A 597 3.11 -13.09 -12.67
C SER A 597 4.51 -13.16 -12.05
N VAL A 598 5.57 -12.72 -12.74
CA VAL A 598 6.93 -12.76 -12.19
C VAL A 598 7.51 -11.35 -12.06
N SER A 599 8.09 -11.03 -10.91
CA SER A 599 8.76 -9.75 -10.65
C SER A 599 10.18 -9.99 -10.15
N TYR A 600 11.18 -9.51 -10.88
CA TYR A 600 12.58 -9.48 -10.48
C TYR A 600 12.99 -8.05 -10.13
N PHE A 601 13.08 -7.76 -8.84
CA PHE A 601 13.12 -6.41 -8.32
C PHE A 601 14.25 -6.24 -7.29
N LEU A 602 15.30 -5.52 -7.69
CA LEU A 602 16.51 -5.31 -6.88
C LEU A 602 16.75 -3.84 -6.51
N ARG A 603 15.96 -2.93 -7.06
CA ARG A 603 16.19 -1.50 -6.85
C ARG A 603 15.63 -1.02 -5.52
N ALA A 604 16.51 -0.75 -4.58
CA ALA A 604 16.20 0.01 -3.38
C ALA A 604 15.75 1.45 -3.72
N SER A 605 14.54 1.84 -3.31
CA SER A 605 14.13 3.25 -3.20
C SER A 605 13.98 3.59 -1.73
N ARG A 606 14.61 4.69 -1.31
CA ARG A 606 14.63 5.09 0.10
C ARG A 606 13.36 5.84 0.54
N MET A 607 12.49 6.21 -0.40
CA MET A 607 11.26 6.95 -0.13
C MET A 607 10.05 6.01 -0.08
N TYR A 608 9.32 6.08 1.03
CA TYR A 608 8.13 5.28 1.35
C TYR A 608 7.07 5.26 0.23
N ASP A 609 6.62 6.44 -0.20
CA ASP A 609 5.59 6.58 -1.25
C ASP A 609 6.04 5.93 -2.56
N THR A 610 7.34 5.98 -2.84
CA THR A 610 7.91 5.36 -4.05
C THR A 610 7.90 3.85 -3.95
N LEU A 611 8.21 3.30 -2.78
CA LEU A 611 8.32 1.86 -2.61
C LEU A 611 6.94 1.17 -2.73
N MET A 612 5.90 1.72 -2.09
CA MET A 612 4.54 1.17 -2.21
C MET A 612 3.98 1.25 -3.62
N GLN A 613 4.21 2.35 -4.32
CA GLN A 613 3.75 2.51 -5.72
C GLN A 613 4.49 1.61 -6.71
N MET A 614 5.68 1.12 -6.33
CA MET A 614 6.46 0.16 -7.11
C MET A 614 5.99 -1.29 -6.93
N GLY A 615 5.26 -1.61 -5.85
CA GLY A 615 4.73 -2.93 -5.55
C GLY A 615 3.61 -3.37 -6.49
N ARG A 616 3.89 -3.52 -7.78
CA ARG A 616 2.90 -3.90 -8.81
C ARG A 616 2.42 -5.34 -8.66
N TRP A 617 3.11 -6.15 -7.86
CA TRP A 617 2.70 -7.51 -7.48
C TRP A 617 1.52 -7.54 -6.50
N PHE A 618 1.11 -6.41 -5.93
CA PHE A 618 -0.18 -6.27 -5.25
C PHE A 618 -1.32 -6.18 -6.27
N GLY A 619 -2.57 -6.37 -5.83
CA GLY A 619 -3.75 -6.25 -6.69
C GLY A 619 -4.54 -7.54 -6.85
N TYR A 620 -5.49 -7.53 -7.78
CA TYR A 620 -6.29 -8.72 -8.12
C TYR A 620 -5.46 -9.70 -8.95
N ARG A 621 -5.58 -11.00 -8.64
CA ARG A 621 -4.86 -12.11 -9.30
C ARG A 621 -5.78 -13.32 -9.54
N PRO A 622 -6.91 -13.13 -10.25
CA PRO A 622 -7.95 -14.16 -10.37
C PRO A 622 -7.43 -15.42 -11.06
N GLY A 623 -7.36 -16.53 -10.31
CA GLY A 623 -6.99 -17.84 -10.86
C GLY A 623 -5.50 -18.05 -11.16
N TYR A 624 -4.60 -17.14 -10.76
CA TYR A 624 -3.15 -17.29 -11.00
C TYR A 624 -2.23 -16.76 -9.89
N LEU A 625 -2.76 -16.48 -8.69
CA LEU A 625 -1.97 -15.95 -7.59
C LEU A 625 -0.86 -16.90 -7.11
N ASP A 626 -1.16 -18.20 -7.08
CA ASP A 626 -0.19 -19.27 -6.82
C ASP A 626 0.92 -19.37 -7.88
N LEU A 627 0.67 -18.80 -9.05
CA LEU A 627 1.65 -18.69 -10.13
C LEU A 627 2.51 -17.42 -10.03
N CYS A 628 2.34 -16.59 -8.99
CA CYS A 628 3.12 -15.38 -8.82
C CYS A 628 4.47 -15.63 -8.13
N ARG A 629 5.54 -14.95 -8.58
CA ARG A 629 6.85 -14.90 -7.89
C ARG A 629 7.41 -13.49 -7.80
N LEU A 630 7.91 -13.14 -6.63
CA LEU A 630 8.67 -11.92 -6.37
C LEU A 630 10.11 -12.29 -5.97
N TYR A 631 11.04 -12.09 -6.89
CA TYR A 631 12.48 -12.18 -6.66
C TYR A 631 13.00 -10.83 -6.16
N THR A 632 13.48 -10.77 -4.93
CA THR A 632 13.98 -9.53 -4.32
C THR A 632 15.01 -9.79 -3.23
N THR A 633 15.72 -8.76 -2.77
CA THR A 633 16.75 -8.90 -1.73
C THR A 633 16.14 -9.01 -0.32
N PRO A 634 16.86 -9.59 0.66
CA PRO A 634 16.37 -9.66 2.06
C PRO A 634 15.99 -8.30 2.63
N GLU A 635 16.84 -7.30 2.41
CA GLU A 635 16.62 -5.92 2.86
C GLU A 635 15.32 -5.34 2.30
N MET A 636 15.10 -5.55 1.01
CA MET A 636 13.91 -5.07 0.31
C MET A 636 12.63 -5.72 0.83
N LYS A 637 12.67 -7.03 1.08
CA LYS A 637 11.58 -7.76 1.72
C LYS A 637 11.23 -7.15 3.08
N GLU A 638 12.23 -6.84 3.88
CA GLU A 638 12.04 -6.20 5.19
C GLU A 638 11.45 -4.79 5.07
N TRP A 639 11.95 -3.97 4.14
CA TRP A 639 11.40 -2.64 3.90
C TRP A 639 9.95 -2.70 3.48
N PHE A 640 9.59 -3.59 2.53
CA PHE A 640 8.20 -3.78 2.13
C PHE A 640 7.33 -4.23 3.30
N ALA A 641 7.77 -5.20 4.10
CA ALA A 641 7.03 -5.66 5.28
C ALA A 641 6.78 -4.52 6.29
N HIS A 642 7.81 -3.75 6.61
CA HIS A 642 7.73 -2.64 7.57
C HIS A 642 6.82 -1.50 7.08
N ILE A 643 6.95 -1.12 5.80
CA ILE A 643 6.12 -0.09 5.16
C ILE A 643 4.66 -0.54 5.05
N SER A 644 4.43 -1.83 4.87
CA SER A 644 3.09 -2.40 4.86
C SER A 644 2.43 -2.29 6.23
N GLU A 645 3.15 -2.71 7.27
CA GLU A 645 2.71 -2.60 8.66
C GLU A 645 2.35 -1.15 9.00
N ALA A 646 3.22 -0.21 8.62
CA ALA A 646 3.00 1.20 8.90
C ALA A 646 1.78 1.78 8.14
N SER A 647 1.58 1.39 6.88
CA SER A 647 0.43 1.86 6.08
C SER A 647 -0.88 1.38 6.66
N GLU A 648 -0.94 0.12 7.13
CA GLU A 648 -2.12 -0.42 7.78
C GLU A 648 -2.33 0.18 9.18
N GLU A 649 -1.28 0.67 9.86
CA GLU A 649 -1.43 1.29 11.20
C GLU A 649 -2.14 2.63 11.08
N LEU A 650 -1.69 3.41 10.10
CA LEU A 650 -2.30 4.68 9.73
C LEU A 650 -3.76 4.51 9.31
N ARG A 651 -4.07 3.40 8.64
CA ARG A 651 -5.42 3.09 8.19
C ARG A 651 -6.33 2.70 9.34
N ASP A 652 -5.83 1.91 10.29
CA ASP A 652 -6.58 1.59 11.50
C ASP A 652 -6.79 2.83 12.38
N ASP A 653 -5.81 3.74 12.44
CA ASP A 653 -6.01 5.07 13.04
C ASP A 653 -7.12 5.84 12.33
N PHE A 654 -7.09 5.89 10.99
CA PHE A 654 -8.12 6.55 10.19
C PHE A 654 -9.52 6.00 10.47
N ASP A 655 -9.67 4.68 10.44
CA ASP A 655 -10.95 4.00 10.63
C ASP A 655 -11.53 4.29 12.03
N ARG A 656 -10.68 4.29 13.07
CA ARG A 656 -11.08 4.67 14.44
C ARG A 656 -11.49 6.13 14.56
N MET A 657 -10.73 7.02 13.93
CA MET A 657 -11.02 8.45 13.92
C MET A 657 -12.33 8.74 13.19
N ALA A 658 -12.60 8.03 12.09
CA ALA A 658 -13.86 8.11 11.36
C ALA A 658 -15.04 7.63 12.20
N ALA A 659 -14.90 6.51 12.92
CA ALA A 659 -15.92 6.02 13.85
C ALA A 659 -16.19 6.99 15.01
N SER A 660 -15.19 7.79 15.40
CA SER A 660 -15.30 8.81 16.45
C SER A 660 -15.78 10.17 15.94
N GLY A 661 -16.11 10.30 14.65
CA GLY A 661 -16.56 11.57 14.05
C GLY A 661 -15.49 12.66 13.96
N GLN A 662 -14.20 12.29 13.93
CA GLN A 662 -13.11 13.27 13.81
C GLN A 662 -13.00 13.85 12.41
N THR A 663 -12.27 14.96 12.28
CA THR A 663 -12.11 15.70 11.03
C THR A 663 -10.80 15.35 10.31
N PRO A 664 -10.66 15.69 9.02
CA PRO A 664 -9.37 15.61 8.32
C PRO A 664 -8.23 16.36 9.01
N ARG A 665 -8.53 17.45 9.73
CA ARG A 665 -7.54 18.24 10.50
C ARG A 665 -6.97 17.44 11.65
N ASP A 666 -7.84 16.78 12.42
CA ASP A 666 -7.44 15.92 13.54
C ASP A 666 -6.55 14.77 13.05
N PHE A 667 -6.90 14.19 11.89
CA PHE A 667 -6.08 13.15 11.27
C PHE A 667 -4.72 13.70 10.86
N GLY A 668 -4.68 14.89 10.26
CA GLY A 668 -3.44 15.62 10.00
C GLY A 668 -2.54 15.76 11.22
N HIS A 669 -3.11 16.07 12.37
CA HIS A 669 -2.37 16.18 13.62
C HIS A 669 -1.87 14.82 14.11
N ARG A 670 -2.73 13.79 14.13
CA ARG A 670 -2.37 12.42 14.53
C ARG A 670 -1.23 11.85 13.70
N VAL A 671 -1.30 12.00 12.38
CA VAL A 671 -0.28 11.47 11.46
C VAL A 671 1.07 12.17 11.65
N ARG A 672 1.07 13.48 11.91
CA ARG A 672 2.30 14.27 12.15
C ARG A 672 3.01 13.91 13.44
N SER A 673 2.27 13.48 14.45
CA SER A 673 2.82 13.11 15.75
C SER A 673 3.05 11.61 15.92
N HIS A 674 2.70 10.79 14.92
CA HIS A 674 2.84 9.35 15.01
C HIS A 674 4.32 8.91 15.03
N PRO A 675 4.72 7.95 15.89
CA PRO A 675 6.09 7.41 15.91
C PRO A 675 6.62 6.87 14.56
N MET A 676 5.75 6.47 13.63
CA MET A 676 6.14 6.06 12.27
C MET A 676 6.81 7.16 11.44
N MET A 677 6.69 8.42 11.86
CA MET A 677 7.40 9.55 11.26
C MET A 677 8.92 9.43 11.29
N MET A 678 9.46 8.58 12.17
CA MET A 678 10.89 8.27 12.20
C MET A 678 11.39 7.64 10.88
N VAL A 679 10.51 7.00 10.10
CA VAL A 679 10.90 6.20 8.92
C VAL A 679 10.60 6.89 7.59
N THR A 680 9.62 7.80 7.53
CA THR A 680 9.08 8.33 6.26
C THR A 680 9.70 9.65 5.79
N SER A 681 10.34 10.43 6.67
CA SER A 681 10.56 11.87 6.41
C SER A 681 11.90 12.24 5.74
N GLN A 682 12.48 11.33 4.94
CA GLN A 682 13.81 11.48 4.35
C GLN A 682 14.00 12.69 3.40
N VAL A 683 12.93 13.23 2.80
CA VAL A 683 13.01 14.43 1.94
C VAL A 683 13.00 15.73 2.76
N LYS A 684 12.37 15.73 3.95
CA LYS A 684 12.34 16.88 4.88
C LYS A 684 13.45 16.83 5.95
N MET A 685 14.13 15.69 6.11
CA MET A 685 15.15 15.40 7.14
C MET A 685 16.58 15.83 6.81
N ARG A 686 16.87 16.30 5.59
CA ARG A 686 18.25 16.68 5.15
C ARG A 686 18.89 17.83 5.94
N THR A 687 18.18 18.45 6.89
CA THR A 687 18.61 19.66 7.61
C THR A 687 18.52 19.57 9.14
N GLY A 688 18.49 18.36 9.73
CA GLY A 688 18.55 18.20 11.20
C GLY A 688 17.32 18.71 11.94
N LYS A 689 16.13 18.53 11.34
CA LYS A 689 14.87 19.09 11.84
C LYS A 689 14.34 18.30 13.05
N GLN A 690 13.86 19.03 14.06
CA GLN A 690 13.07 18.50 15.17
C GLN A 690 11.68 18.07 14.67
N ILE A 691 11.30 16.82 14.91
CA ILE A 691 9.92 16.34 14.73
C ILE A 691 9.26 16.16 16.09
N ASN A 692 7.99 16.55 16.19
CA ASN A 692 7.20 16.39 17.40
C ASN A 692 6.47 15.05 17.33
N ILE A 693 6.80 14.13 18.22
CA ILE A 693 6.14 12.82 18.32
C ILE A 693 5.31 12.72 19.62
N THR A 694 4.28 11.90 19.59
CA THR A 694 3.47 11.56 20.77
C THR A 694 3.28 10.05 20.82
N PHE A 695 3.24 9.48 22.01
CA PHE A 695 2.97 8.05 22.20
C PHE A 695 1.54 7.78 22.70
N ALA A 696 0.67 8.79 22.71
CA ALA A 696 -0.72 8.65 23.14
C ALA A 696 -1.46 7.56 22.34
N GLY A 697 -1.99 6.56 23.04
CA GLY A 697 -2.68 5.41 22.45
C GLY A 697 -1.77 4.47 21.67
N ASP A 698 -0.44 4.57 21.82
CA ASP A 698 0.55 3.74 21.15
C ASP A 698 1.12 2.64 22.08
N MET A 699 1.79 1.64 21.48
CA MET A 699 2.42 0.51 22.16
C MET A 699 3.81 0.31 21.56
N SER A 700 4.83 0.38 22.39
CA SER A 700 6.22 0.13 21.98
C SER A 700 6.73 -1.16 22.61
N GLU A 701 7.39 -2.03 21.84
CA GLU A 701 7.98 -3.28 22.35
C GLU A 701 9.40 -3.51 21.83
N THR A 702 10.25 -4.11 22.66
CA THR A 702 11.62 -4.47 22.30
C THR A 702 11.63 -5.79 21.53
N VAL A 703 12.05 -5.75 20.26
CA VAL A 703 12.20 -6.94 19.39
C VAL A 703 13.63 -7.16 18.89
N ASN A 704 14.53 -6.22 19.18
CA ASN A 704 15.96 -6.32 18.88
C ASN A 704 16.75 -6.19 20.19
N PHE A 705 17.66 -7.12 20.41
CA PHE A 705 18.45 -7.26 21.63
C PHE A 705 19.93 -7.38 21.30
N TRP A 706 20.76 -6.84 22.18
CA TRP A 706 22.20 -7.10 22.15
C TRP A 706 22.47 -8.56 22.53
N ARG A 707 23.62 -9.09 22.11
CA ARG A 707 24.09 -10.44 22.43
C ARG A 707 25.26 -10.43 23.42
N ASP A 708 25.89 -9.27 23.63
CA ASP A 708 27.07 -9.11 24.50
C ASP A 708 26.74 -8.99 25.99
N ARG A 709 27.64 -9.53 26.82
CA ARG A 709 27.49 -9.58 28.29
C ARG A 709 27.30 -8.20 28.92
N VAL A 710 27.98 -7.17 28.43
CA VAL A 710 28.00 -5.84 29.04
C VAL A 710 26.63 -5.18 28.95
N ARG A 711 26.06 -5.12 27.74
CA ARG A 711 24.77 -4.47 27.51
C ARG A 711 23.60 -5.28 28.04
N LEU A 712 23.66 -6.62 27.92
CA LEU A 712 22.68 -7.51 28.53
C LEU A 712 22.68 -7.37 30.06
N GLY A 713 23.85 -7.34 30.69
CA GLY A 713 23.99 -7.13 32.12
C GLY A 713 23.45 -5.78 32.59
N ALA A 714 23.68 -4.71 31.83
CA ALA A 714 23.12 -3.39 32.12
C ALA A 714 21.57 -3.41 32.08
N ASN A 715 20.99 -4.00 31.03
CA ASN A 715 19.54 -4.10 30.88
C ASN A 715 18.91 -4.97 31.98
N TRP A 716 19.55 -6.08 32.32
CA TRP A 716 19.13 -6.95 33.42
C TRP A 716 19.12 -6.19 34.76
N GLN A 717 20.18 -5.44 35.04
CA GLN A 717 20.28 -4.65 36.26
C GLN A 717 19.24 -3.53 36.31
N ALA A 718 18.92 -2.89 35.18
CA ALA A 718 17.86 -1.89 35.10
C ALA A 718 16.49 -2.47 35.50
N GLY A 719 16.12 -3.63 34.95
CA GLY A 719 14.87 -4.31 35.31
C GLY A 719 14.84 -4.78 36.76
N ARG A 720 15.95 -5.35 37.25
CA ARG A 720 16.07 -5.76 38.66
C ARG A 720 15.90 -4.60 39.61
N HIS A 721 16.58 -3.49 39.35
CA HIS A 721 16.51 -2.29 40.16
C HIS A 721 15.08 -1.73 40.21
N LEU A 722 14.39 -1.69 39.06
CA LEU A 722 12.98 -1.29 38.99
C LEU A 722 12.10 -2.10 39.96
N ILE A 723 12.18 -3.43 39.93
CA ILE A 723 11.38 -4.29 40.82
C ILE A 723 11.74 -4.07 42.29
N GLU A 724 13.03 -3.97 42.62
CA GLU A 724 13.49 -3.74 44.00
C GLU A 724 13.01 -2.39 44.56
N GLU A 725 12.99 -1.32 43.76
CA GLU A 725 12.46 -0.01 44.18
C GLU A 725 10.94 -0.01 44.37
N ILE A 726 10.20 -0.72 43.51
CA ILE A 726 8.75 -0.90 43.66
C ILE A 726 8.44 -1.61 44.97
N GLU A 727 9.14 -2.70 45.26
CA GLU A 727 8.99 -3.47 46.49
C GLU A 727 9.35 -2.64 47.73
N ARG A 728 10.45 -1.87 47.67
CA ARG A 728 10.87 -0.98 48.76
C ARG A 728 9.87 0.14 49.03
N SER A 729 9.13 0.57 48.02
CA SER A 729 8.06 1.56 48.13
C SER A 729 6.79 1.00 48.79
N GLY A 730 6.78 -0.29 49.18
CA GLY A 730 5.67 -0.93 49.89
C GLY A 730 4.53 -1.37 48.98
N ILE A 731 4.73 -1.36 47.66
CA ILE A 731 3.73 -1.82 46.69
C ILE A 731 3.77 -3.34 46.63
N LEU A 732 2.68 -3.99 47.06
CA LEU A 732 2.56 -5.44 47.03
C LEU A 732 2.28 -5.93 45.61
N SER A 733 2.88 -7.06 45.26
CA SER A 733 2.53 -7.78 44.03
C SER A 733 1.35 -8.71 44.23
N ASP A 734 0.54 -8.87 43.18
CA ASP A 734 -0.48 -9.90 43.10
C ASP A 734 -0.21 -10.88 41.94
N SER A 735 -0.72 -12.10 42.08
CA SER A 735 -0.65 -13.12 41.03
C SER A 735 -1.81 -12.92 40.05
N VAL A 736 -1.50 -13.05 38.75
CA VAL A 736 -2.50 -12.89 37.70
C VAL A 736 -3.19 -14.24 37.42
N LYS A 737 -4.52 -14.25 37.35
CA LYS A 737 -5.31 -15.46 37.06
C LYS A 737 -4.85 -16.09 35.73
N GLY A 738 -4.35 -17.33 35.80
CA GLY A 738 -3.87 -18.09 34.64
C GLY A 738 -2.37 -18.42 34.66
N SER A 739 -1.57 -17.76 35.50
CA SER A 739 -0.15 -18.09 35.73
C SER A 739 0.25 -17.72 37.16
N SER A 740 0.45 -18.72 38.03
CA SER A 740 0.83 -18.51 39.43
C SER A 740 2.21 -17.87 39.62
N ALA A 741 3.02 -17.83 38.56
CA ALA A 741 4.38 -17.29 38.56
C ALA A 741 4.47 -15.85 38.04
N SER A 742 3.50 -15.39 37.24
CA SER A 742 3.49 -13.99 36.80
C SER A 742 3.10 -13.05 37.94
N ARG A 743 3.68 -11.85 37.95
CA ARG A 743 3.45 -10.85 39.01
C ARG A 743 3.03 -9.52 38.42
N ARG A 744 2.14 -8.85 39.14
CA ARG A 744 1.66 -7.51 38.79
C ARG A 744 1.78 -6.60 39.99
N TRP A 745 2.18 -5.37 39.76
CA TRP A 745 2.21 -4.27 40.72
C TRP A 745 1.37 -3.12 40.17
N GLN A 746 0.46 -2.59 40.97
CA GLN A 746 -0.42 -1.48 40.58
C GLN A 746 -0.13 -0.24 41.43
N GLY A 747 -0.31 0.95 40.85
CA GLY A 747 -0.04 2.21 41.54
C GLY A 747 1.45 2.55 41.63
N VAL A 748 2.27 2.03 40.72
CA VAL A 748 3.70 2.33 40.64
C VAL A 748 3.88 3.78 40.20
N ALA A 749 4.70 4.55 40.93
CA ALA A 749 4.99 5.93 40.57
C ALA A 749 5.78 6.03 39.25
N SER A 750 5.44 7.02 38.43
CA SER A 750 6.10 7.27 37.14
C SER A 750 7.61 7.46 37.22
N SER A 751 8.14 7.93 38.35
CA SER A 751 9.58 8.11 38.58
C SER A 751 10.37 6.81 38.40
N HIS A 752 9.86 5.69 38.91
CA HIS A 752 10.53 4.40 38.75
C HIS A 752 10.60 3.95 37.29
N ILE A 753 9.57 4.28 36.50
CA ILE A 753 9.52 3.96 35.08
C ILE A 753 10.51 4.82 34.29
N LEU A 754 10.63 6.11 34.64
CA LEU A 754 11.61 7.01 34.04
C LEU A 754 13.04 6.53 34.32
N ASP A 755 13.35 6.16 35.56
CA ASP A 755 14.66 5.65 35.95
C ASP A 755 15.02 4.36 35.18
N PHE A 756 14.05 3.45 35.03
CA PHE A 756 14.21 2.24 34.23
C PHE A 756 14.52 2.55 32.76
N LEU A 757 13.75 3.44 32.13
CA LEU A 757 13.95 3.80 30.72
C LEU A 757 15.31 4.46 30.50
N VAL A 758 15.76 5.33 31.41
CA VAL A 758 17.08 5.98 31.32
C VAL A 758 18.22 4.96 31.46
N ALA A 759 18.06 3.94 32.30
CA ALA A 759 19.08 2.92 32.53
C ALA A 759 19.14 1.84 31.44
N TYR A 760 18.02 1.59 30.74
CA TYR A 760 17.93 0.55 29.73
C TYR A 760 18.64 0.93 28.41
N GLN A 761 19.53 0.08 27.93
CA GLN A 761 20.26 0.25 26.68
C GLN A 761 19.57 -0.49 25.53
N GLU A 762 18.82 0.24 24.69
CA GLU A 762 18.23 -0.35 23.49
C GLU A 762 19.27 -0.71 22.42
N HIS A 763 18.91 -1.65 21.53
CA HIS A 763 19.70 -1.94 20.33
C HIS A 763 19.49 -0.84 19.28
N GLU A 764 20.54 -0.49 18.52
CA GLU A 764 20.49 0.55 17.47
C GLU A 764 19.39 0.30 16.40
N ALA A 765 19.17 -0.97 16.02
CA ALA A 765 18.13 -1.41 15.10
C ALA A 765 16.68 -1.25 15.64
N SER A 766 16.48 -0.92 16.92
CA SER A 766 15.15 -0.68 17.49
C SER A 766 14.59 0.66 17.01
N ARG A 767 13.51 0.59 16.21
CA ARG A 767 12.82 1.76 15.66
C ARG A 767 11.63 2.22 16.52
N LYS A 768 10.83 1.29 17.05
CA LYS A 768 9.64 1.62 17.87
C LYS A 768 9.96 1.92 19.34
N VAL A 769 11.14 1.51 19.81
CA VAL A 769 11.63 1.76 21.18
C VAL A 769 12.85 2.66 21.10
N LYS A 770 12.67 3.91 21.50
CA LYS A 770 13.72 4.88 21.80
C LYS A 770 13.49 5.36 23.23
N THR A 771 14.26 4.80 24.16
CA THR A 771 14.01 4.91 25.61
C THR A 771 13.97 6.38 26.07
N ALA A 772 14.90 7.19 25.58
CA ALA A 772 14.94 8.63 25.84
C ALA A 772 13.66 9.36 25.45
N LEU A 773 13.11 9.08 24.25
CA LEU A 773 11.88 9.72 23.78
C LEU A 773 10.64 9.28 24.57
N LEU A 774 10.61 8.00 24.96
CA LEU A 774 9.55 7.47 25.84
C LEU A 774 9.61 8.16 27.20
N ALA A 775 10.80 8.32 27.77
CA ALA A 775 11.01 9.00 29.04
C ALA A 775 10.60 10.48 28.98
N ASP A 776 11.04 11.21 27.95
CA ASP A 776 10.65 12.61 27.73
C ASP A 776 9.13 12.77 27.64
N TYR A 777 8.45 11.82 26.99
CA TYR A 777 7.00 11.89 26.81
C TYR A 777 6.26 11.67 28.12
N ILE A 778 6.69 10.68 28.91
CA ILE A 778 6.14 10.42 30.25
C ILE A 778 6.36 11.62 31.16
N ALA A 779 7.54 12.24 31.13
CA ALA A 779 7.84 13.44 31.90
C ALA A 779 6.91 14.61 31.52
N ALA A 780 6.74 14.86 30.22
CA ALA A 780 5.85 15.92 29.72
C ALA A 780 4.37 15.68 30.02
N GLU A 781 3.91 14.43 30.12
CA GLU A 781 2.54 14.09 30.54
C GLU A 781 2.36 14.21 32.07
N ASN A 782 3.39 13.88 32.87
CA ASN A 782 3.36 14.04 34.33
C ASN A 782 3.12 15.48 34.77
N GLU A 783 3.71 16.46 34.06
CA GLU A 783 3.50 17.89 34.28
C GLU A 783 2.02 18.29 34.15
N ARG A 784 1.28 17.57 33.30
CA ARG A 784 -0.14 17.80 33.04
C ARG A 784 -1.07 17.00 33.93
N GLY A 785 -0.54 16.21 34.87
CA GLY A 785 -1.34 15.35 35.73
C GLY A 785 -1.66 13.97 35.14
N LEU A 786 -1.08 13.62 34.00
CA LEU A 786 -1.31 12.36 33.28
C LEU A 786 -0.14 11.40 33.50
N LEU A 787 -0.33 10.10 33.21
CA LEU A 787 0.71 9.04 33.34
C LEU A 787 1.48 8.98 34.68
N ARG A 788 0.86 9.43 35.79
CA ARG A 788 1.51 9.45 37.11
C ARG A 788 1.55 8.09 37.78
N GLU A 789 0.60 7.22 37.44
CA GLU A 789 0.48 5.88 37.99
C GLU A 789 0.73 4.84 36.90
N TRP A 790 1.38 3.75 37.28
CA TRP A 790 1.74 2.67 36.36
C TRP A 790 1.33 1.33 36.93
N THR A 791 0.93 0.44 36.03
CA THR A 791 0.92 -0.99 36.30
C THR A 791 2.21 -1.58 35.72
N VAL A 792 2.96 -2.31 36.54
CA VAL A 792 4.12 -3.09 36.08
C VAL A 792 3.72 -4.55 36.12
N PHE A 793 3.89 -5.26 35.02
CA PHE A 793 3.61 -6.69 34.91
C PHE A 793 4.88 -7.42 34.50
N LEU A 794 5.27 -8.41 35.30
CA LEU A 794 6.36 -9.31 34.99
C LEU A 794 5.77 -10.65 34.53
N ALA A 795 5.91 -10.92 33.24
CA ALA A 795 5.43 -12.14 32.62
C ALA A 795 6.36 -13.31 32.96
N SER A 796 5.79 -14.41 33.45
CA SER A 796 6.51 -15.68 33.56
C SER A 796 6.33 -16.47 32.27
N GLY A 797 7.43 -16.94 31.71
CA GLY A 797 7.42 -17.86 30.59
C GLY A 797 7.06 -19.29 31.01
N SER A 798 7.33 -20.23 30.11
CA SER A 798 7.08 -21.67 30.28
C SER A 798 8.36 -22.51 30.23
N HIS A 799 9.54 -21.89 30.21
CA HIS A 799 10.81 -22.60 30.16
C HIS A 799 11.13 -23.24 31.53
N SER A 800 11.89 -24.34 31.52
CA SER A 800 12.26 -25.06 32.75
C SER A 800 13.24 -24.28 33.65
N GLN A 801 13.97 -23.33 33.07
CA GLN A 801 14.88 -22.45 33.80
C GLN A 801 14.12 -21.26 34.38
N SER A 802 14.47 -20.91 35.62
CA SER A 802 13.96 -19.75 36.33
C SER A 802 15.10 -18.80 36.70
N CYS A 803 14.78 -17.53 36.88
CA CYS A 803 15.67 -16.51 37.41
C CYS A 803 14.99 -15.71 38.51
N GLU A 804 15.79 -15.08 39.37
CA GLU A 804 15.32 -14.15 40.39
C GLU A 804 15.51 -12.70 39.92
N ILE A 805 14.44 -11.91 40.07
CA ILE A 805 14.44 -10.47 39.80
C ILE A 805 13.76 -9.77 40.97
N GLY A 806 14.53 -9.01 41.76
CA GLY A 806 14.10 -8.55 43.08
C GLY A 806 13.80 -9.73 44.01
N SER A 807 12.65 -9.72 44.69
CA SER A 807 12.19 -10.84 45.52
C SER A 807 11.42 -11.92 44.76
N VAL A 808 11.25 -11.77 43.44
CA VAL A 808 10.37 -12.63 42.63
C VAL A 808 11.17 -13.64 41.82
N SER A 809 10.75 -14.91 41.85
CA SER A 809 11.22 -15.95 40.95
C SER A 809 10.27 -16.11 39.76
N VAL A 810 10.80 -16.05 38.54
CA VAL A 810 10.02 -16.21 37.30
C VAL A 810 10.69 -17.21 36.36
N GLN A 811 9.87 -17.93 35.59
CA GLN A 811 10.37 -18.80 34.52
C GLN A 811 10.73 -17.98 33.30
N LEU A 812 11.82 -18.36 32.64
CA LEU A 812 12.24 -17.73 31.39
C LEU A 812 11.22 -18.03 30.29
N ALA A 813 11.09 -17.12 29.33
CA ALA A 813 10.35 -17.33 28.10
C ALA A 813 11.30 -17.71 26.97
N GLU A 814 10.89 -18.66 26.13
CA GLU A 814 11.62 -18.99 24.93
C GLU A 814 11.03 -18.23 23.73
N ARG A 815 11.90 -17.52 23.02
CA ARG A 815 11.60 -16.91 21.73
C ARG A 815 12.61 -17.41 20.69
N ALA A 816 12.12 -17.71 19.49
CA ALA A 816 12.95 -18.11 18.38
C ALA A 816 13.53 -16.88 17.66
N TRP A 817 14.65 -17.10 16.96
CA TRP A 817 15.16 -16.14 15.98
C TRP A 817 14.09 -15.78 14.95
N HIS A 818 13.89 -14.49 14.72
CA HIS A 818 13.10 -14.03 13.59
C HIS A 818 14.02 -13.80 12.40
N LEU A 819 14.10 -14.81 11.55
CA LEU A 819 14.79 -14.77 10.27
C LEU A 819 13.77 -14.45 9.18
N THR A 820 14.16 -13.63 8.22
CA THR A 820 13.31 -13.19 7.12
C THR A 820 13.29 -14.21 5.98
N SER A 821 14.32 -15.04 5.82
CA SER A 821 14.35 -16.03 4.74
C SER A 821 13.55 -17.30 5.06
N SER A 822 12.85 -17.84 4.06
CA SER A 822 12.21 -19.16 4.12
C SER A 822 13.12 -20.28 3.60
N ASP A 823 14.18 -19.94 2.85
CA ASP A 823 15.17 -20.89 2.35
C ASP A 823 16.18 -21.28 3.45
N VAL A 824 16.50 -22.57 3.55
CA VAL A 824 17.35 -23.11 4.62
C VAL A 824 18.77 -22.52 4.59
N ARG A 825 19.39 -22.38 3.42
CA ARG A 825 20.77 -21.89 3.29
C ARG A 825 20.85 -20.40 3.53
N ASP A 826 19.86 -19.64 3.06
CA ASP A 826 19.81 -18.20 3.30
C ASP A 826 19.55 -17.89 4.78
N ARG A 827 18.77 -18.74 5.48
CA ARG A 827 18.57 -18.61 6.93
C ARG A 827 19.86 -18.76 7.72
N GLU A 828 20.75 -19.65 7.30
CA GLU A 828 22.05 -19.84 7.94
C GLU A 828 22.93 -18.58 7.78
N ARG A 829 23.02 -18.03 6.57
CA ARG A 829 23.78 -16.79 6.32
C ARG A 829 23.17 -15.56 7.02
N GLU A 830 21.84 -15.46 7.03
CA GLU A 830 21.14 -14.38 7.74
C GLU A 830 21.41 -14.45 9.25
N LEU A 831 21.38 -15.67 9.81
CA LEU A 831 21.71 -15.91 11.21
C LEU A 831 23.17 -15.51 11.49
N GLU A 832 24.13 -15.91 10.66
CA GLU A 832 25.54 -15.52 10.79
C GLU A 832 25.71 -13.99 10.77
N SER A 833 25.06 -13.31 9.83
CA SER A 833 25.11 -11.84 9.74
C SER A 833 24.56 -11.15 10.99
N TYR A 834 23.44 -11.62 11.53
CA TYR A 834 22.91 -11.11 12.80
C TYR A 834 23.85 -11.38 13.97
N GLN A 835 24.51 -12.53 13.97
CA GLN A 835 25.46 -12.87 15.00
C GLN A 835 26.69 -11.95 14.97
N GLU A 836 27.28 -11.73 13.79
CA GLU A 836 28.39 -10.80 13.59
C GLU A 836 28.02 -9.36 13.96
N ALA A 837 26.78 -8.96 13.73
CA ALA A 837 26.25 -7.65 14.09
C ALA A 837 25.86 -7.51 15.58
N ASN A 838 26.11 -8.53 16.42
CA ASN A 838 25.72 -8.55 17.84
C ASN A 838 24.21 -8.29 18.05
N HIS A 839 23.40 -8.86 17.16
CA HIS A 839 21.97 -8.57 17.04
C HIS A 839 21.13 -9.83 17.20
N TYR A 840 20.40 -9.95 18.31
CA TYR A 840 19.38 -10.97 18.48
C TYR A 840 17.99 -10.39 18.20
N ARG A 841 17.29 -10.97 17.21
CA ARG A 841 16.00 -10.47 16.73
C ARG A 841 14.87 -11.47 16.97
N ILE A 842 13.73 -10.98 17.45
CA ILE A 842 12.47 -11.73 17.57
C ILE A 842 11.36 -11.05 16.75
N ARG A 843 10.24 -11.76 16.55
CA ARG A 843 9.10 -11.23 15.78
C ARG A 843 8.22 -10.31 16.63
N ARG A 844 7.90 -10.75 17.85
CA ARG A 844 6.99 -10.11 18.80
C ARG A 844 7.40 -10.49 20.21
N LEU A 845 7.34 -9.54 21.14
CA LEU A 845 7.59 -9.79 22.55
C LEU A 845 6.28 -10.01 23.30
N VAL A 846 5.36 -9.05 23.13
CA VAL A 846 4.15 -8.89 23.94
C VAL A 846 3.02 -9.78 23.46
N SER A 847 2.39 -10.53 24.37
CA SER A 847 1.11 -11.21 24.11
C SER A 847 -0.05 -10.19 24.19
N PRO A 848 -1.00 -10.18 23.24
CA PRO A 848 -2.17 -9.28 23.29
C PRO A 848 -2.96 -9.37 24.60
N THR A 849 -3.04 -10.57 25.20
CA THR A 849 -3.77 -10.80 26.44
C THR A 849 -3.13 -10.11 27.65
N ASP A 850 -1.82 -9.90 27.62
CA ASP A 850 -1.08 -9.31 28.73
C ASP A 850 -1.36 -7.80 28.85
N GLU A 851 -1.74 -7.16 27.73
CA GLU A 851 -2.15 -5.75 27.72
C GLU A 851 -3.46 -5.50 28.50
N LEU A 852 -4.22 -6.56 28.83
CA LEU A 852 -5.45 -6.48 29.62
C LEU A 852 -5.22 -6.52 31.13
N VAL A 853 -3.98 -6.75 31.56
CA VAL A 853 -3.65 -7.09 32.95
C VAL A 853 -4.01 -5.98 33.93
N ASP A 854 -4.01 -4.72 33.48
CA ASP A 854 -4.35 -3.54 34.27
C ASP A 854 -5.83 -3.18 34.22
N LEU A 855 -6.58 -3.70 33.24
CA LEU A 855 -8.00 -3.38 33.05
C LEU A 855 -8.93 -4.18 33.97
N SER A 856 -9.95 -3.49 34.50
CA SER A 856 -11.07 -4.10 35.23
C SER A 856 -12.01 -4.90 34.32
N THR A 857 -12.81 -5.82 34.87
CA THR A 857 -13.78 -6.62 34.10
C THR A 857 -14.74 -5.76 33.25
N PRO A 858 -15.31 -4.65 33.76
CA PRO A 858 -16.13 -3.76 32.94
C PRO A 858 -15.37 -3.10 31.78
N GLN A 859 -14.12 -2.68 32.00
CA GLN A 859 -13.27 -2.11 30.93
C GLN A 859 -12.94 -3.15 29.86
N ARG A 860 -12.59 -4.38 30.26
CA ARG A 860 -12.33 -5.49 29.33
C ARG A 860 -13.53 -5.79 28.45
N LYS A 861 -14.73 -5.82 29.05
CA LYS A 861 -15.98 -6.02 28.30
C LYS A 861 -16.23 -4.87 27.32
N ARG A 862 -16.07 -3.62 27.76
CA ARG A 862 -16.23 -2.44 26.90
C ARG A 862 -15.28 -2.45 25.70
N ALA A 863 -14.00 -2.78 25.92
CA ALA A 863 -13.01 -2.90 24.85
C ALA A 863 -13.39 -4.01 23.85
N LEU A 864 -13.91 -5.15 24.34
CA LEU A 864 -14.34 -6.25 23.48
C LEU A 864 -15.58 -5.88 22.67
N ASP A 865 -16.56 -5.23 23.29
CA ASP A 865 -17.78 -4.76 22.61
C ASP A 865 -17.42 -3.74 21.50
N GLN A 866 -16.50 -2.80 21.77
CA GLN A 866 -15.99 -1.86 20.76
C GLN A 866 -15.27 -2.58 19.62
N THR A 867 -14.42 -3.57 19.94
CA THR A 867 -13.71 -4.38 18.94
C THR A 867 -14.69 -5.15 18.04
N GLN A 868 -15.73 -5.75 18.62
CA GLN A 868 -16.74 -6.51 17.88
C GLN A 868 -17.62 -5.60 17.01
N ASN A 869 -17.96 -4.40 17.46
CA ASN A 869 -18.71 -3.43 16.67
C ASN A 869 -17.90 -2.97 15.44
N ALA A 870 -16.61 -2.65 15.63
CA ALA A 870 -15.73 -2.30 14.53
C ALA A 870 -15.58 -3.45 13.51
N TRP A 871 -15.46 -4.70 13.99
CA TRP A 871 -15.43 -5.89 13.14
C TRP A 871 -16.74 -6.13 12.38
N GLN A 872 -17.91 -5.88 12.99
CA GLN A 872 -19.20 -6.03 12.29
C GLN A 872 -19.32 -5.10 11.08
N GLU A 873 -18.71 -3.93 11.15
CA GLU A 873 -18.72 -2.95 10.06
C GLU A 873 -17.74 -3.29 8.92
N ASP A 874 -16.66 -4.02 9.22
CA ASP A 874 -15.73 -4.57 8.22
C ASP A 874 -15.11 -5.90 8.71
N PRO A 875 -15.77 -7.04 8.44
CA PRO A 875 -15.29 -8.33 8.94
C PRO A 875 -13.97 -8.78 8.30
N LYS A 876 -13.56 -8.19 7.16
CA LYS A 876 -12.39 -8.57 6.35
C LYS A 876 -12.26 -10.08 6.05
N GLY A 877 -13.37 -10.83 6.12
CA GLY A 877 -13.36 -12.30 6.00
C GLY A 877 -12.70 -13.03 7.18
N ARG A 878 -12.59 -12.39 8.36
CA ARG A 878 -12.03 -12.97 9.59
C ARG A 878 -13.14 -13.39 10.55
N ASP A 879 -12.83 -14.34 11.42
CA ASP A 879 -13.72 -14.77 12.49
C ASP A 879 -14.03 -13.63 13.48
N LYS A 880 -15.19 -13.74 14.15
CA LYS A 880 -15.60 -12.77 15.18
C LYS A 880 -14.56 -12.72 16.31
N PRO A 881 -14.02 -11.53 16.66
CA PRO A 881 -12.97 -11.42 17.66
C PRO A 881 -13.47 -11.80 19.06
N LYS A 882 -12.70 -12.66 19.72
CA LYS A 882 -12.95 -13.15 21.09
C LYS A 882 -12.15 -12.38 22.15
N ILE A 883 -11.14 -11.64 21.71
CA ILE A 883 -10.24 -10.84 22.55
C ILE A 883 -10.33 -9.40 22.02
N PRO A 884 -10.37 -8.38 22.89
CA PRO A 884 -10.33 -6.98 22.47
C PRO A 884 -9.01 -6.67 21.73
N SER A 885 -9.06 -5.76 20.76
CA SER A 885 -7.87 -5.30 20.05
C SER A 885 -7.05 -4.31 20.90
N GLY A 886 -5.73 -4.30 20.73
CA GLY A 886 -4.83 -3.38 21.44
C GLY A 886 -5.26 -1.90 21.41
N PRO A 887 -5.71 -1.34 20.26
CA PRO A 887 -6.34 -0.03 20.21
C PRO A 887 -7.49 0.18 21.21
N GLU A 888 -8.46 -0.74 21.28
CA GLU A 888 -9.62 -0.60 22.16
C GLU A 888 -9.25 -0.79 23.63
N ILE A 889 -8.24 -1.63 23.91
CA ILE A 889 -7.64 -1.76 25.24
C ILE A 889 -7.10 -0.41 25.73
N ARG A 890 -6.31 0.26 24.88
CA ARG A 890 -5.70 1.57 25.17
C ARG A 890 -6.74 2.69 25.26
N ALA A 891 -7.85 2.60 24.51
CA ALA A 891 -8.92 3.58 24.52
C ALA A 891 -9.73 3.58 25.83
N VAL A 892 -9.90 2.41 26.47
CA VAL A 892 -10.62 2.30 27.76
C VAL A 892 -9.73 2.46 28.99
N ARG A 893 -8.41 2.51 28.80
CA ARG A 893 -7.42 2.72 29.87
C ARG A 893 -7.50 4.17 30.39
N PRO A 894 -7.51 4.41 31.71
CA PRO A 894 -7.50 5.75 32.26
C PRO A 894 -6.27 6.55 31.81
N ALA A 895 -6.43 7.83 31.46
CA ALA A 895 -5.33 8.67 30.97
C ALA A 895 -4.23 8.92 32.02
N THR A 896 -4.53 8.72 33.30
CA THR A 896 -3.57 8.82 34.41
C THR A 896 -2.68 7.57 34.56
N GLN A 897 -2.99 6.49 33.83
CA GLN A 897 -2.39 5.16 34.03
C GLN A 897 -1.66 4.66 32.78
N GLY A 898 -0.39 4.28 32.95
CA GLY A 898 0.40 3.56 31.96
C GLY A 898 0.58 2.07 32.31
N LEU A 899 1.00 1.27 31.33
CA LEU A 899 1.32 -0.15 31.54
C LEU A 899 2.72 -0.47 31.03
N LEU A 900 3.56 -1.05 31.88
CA LEU A 900 4.87 -1.60 31.53
C LEU A 900 4.84 -3.13 31.70
N LEU A 901 5.16 -3.84 30.63
CA LEU A 901 5.25 -5.29 30.56
C LEU A 901 6.72 -5.69 30.49
N LEU A 902 7.19 -6.54 31.40
CA LEU A 902 8.54 -7.07 31.45
C LEU A 902 8.53 -8.55 31.09
N TYR A 903 9.42 -8.94 30.18
CA TYR A 903 9.60 -10.33 29.75
C TYR A 903 11.05 -10.72 29.93
N VAL A 904 11.28 -11.85 30.57
CA VAL A 904 12.62 -12.40 30.75
C VAL A 904 12.81 -13.56 29.78
N LEU A 905 13.68 -13.40 28.81
CA LEU A 905 13.91 -14.38 27.76
C LEU A 905 15.15 -15.23 28.04
N SER A 906 15.09 -16.49 27.64
CA SER A 906 16.24 -17.40 27.66
C SER A 906 17.23 -17.05 26.54
N GLY A 907 18.50 -16.85 26.91
CA GLY A 907 19.63 -16.78 25.97
C GLY A 907 20.01 -18.13 25.36
N ASN A 908 19.49 -19.23 25.92
CA ASN A 908 19.71 -20.59 25.42
C ASN A 908 18.73 -20.93 24.28
N GLY A 909 19.16 -21.78 23.35
CA GLY A 909 18.33 -22.31 22.26
C GLY A 909 19.11 -23.13 21.25
N ARG A 910 18.42 -23.68 20.25
CA ARG A 910 19.02 -24.49 19.15
C ARG A 910 20.16 -23.77 18.40
N HIS A 911 20.15 -22.44 18.41
CA HIS A 911 21.23 -21.58 17.94
C HIS A 911 21.59 -20.58 19.06
N ALA A 912 22.87 -20.25 19.23
CA ALA A 912 23.36 -19.33 20.26
C ALA A 912 22.76 -17.92 20.08
N LYS A 913 21.76 -17.58 20.89
CA LYS A 913 21.05 -16.28 20.85
C LYS A 913 21.95 -15.17 21.38
N VAL A 914 22.67 -15.45 22.46
CA VAL A 914 23.65 -14.54 23.08
C VAL A 914 25.06 -15.10 22.93
N GLU A 915 26.07 -14.28 23.25
CA GLU A 915 27.47 -14.72 23.29
C GLU A 915 27.69 -15.76 24.39
N ALA A 916 28.70 -16.62 24.22
CA ALA A 916 28.91 -17.77 25.11
C ALA A 916 29.20 -17.35 26.57
N ASP A 917 29.87 -16.21 26.74
CA ASP A 917 30.15 -15.61 28.04
C ASP A 917 28.98 -14.77 28.57
N ALA A 918 27.83 -14.71 27.89
CA ALA A 918 26.62 -14.02 28.34
C ALA A 918 25.46 -14.98 28.65
N LEU A 919 25.65 -16.29 28.51
CA LEU A 919 24.58 -17.31 28.67
C LEU A 919 23.98 -17.37 30.08
N ASP A 920 24.70 -16.90 31.10
CA ASP A 920 24.24 -16.80 32.49
C ASP A 920 23.34 -15.59 32.73
N ILE A 921 23.28 -14.63 31.80
CA ILE A 921 22.48 -13.42 31.91
C ILE A 921 21.19 -13.57 31.09
N PRO A 922 20.01 -13.53 31.72
CA PRO A 922 18.75 -13.54 30.99
C PRO A 922 18.60 -12.29 30.13
N VAL A 923 17.96 -12.43 28.96
CA VAL A 923 17.69 -11.30 28.07
C VAL A 923 16.40 -10.63 28.51
N LEU A 924 16.49 -9.45 29.11
CA LEU A 924 15.32 -8.66 29.49
C LEU A 924 14.78 -7.92 28.26
N GLY A 925 13.48 -8.03 28.02
CA GLY A 925 12.73 -7.18 27.10
C GLY A 925 11.54 -6.54 27.77
N PHE A 926 11.03 -5.46 27.18
CA PHE A 926 9.83 -4.80 27.67
C PHE A 926 8.87 -4.37 26.57
N GLY A 927 7.59 -4.31 26.93
CA GLY A 927 6.54 -3.62 26.21
C GLY A 927 5.99 -2.48 27.05
N ILE A 928 5.70 -1.33 26.46
CA ILE A 928 5.15 -0.17 27.14
C ILE A 928 3.89 0.32 26.40
N SER A 929 2.77 0.35 27.10
CA SER A 929 1.45 0.68 26.54
C SER A 929 0.93 1.99 27.14
N PHE A 930 0.51 2.90 26.27
CA PHE A 930 -0.03 4.20 26.67
C PHE A 930 -1.54 4.28 26.45
N PRO A 931 -2.30 4.92 27.35
CA PRO A 931 -3.71 5.20 27.14
C PRO A 931 -3.90 6.18 25.98
N THR A 932 -5.04 6.12 25.29
CA THR A 932 -5.33 6.99 24.15
C THR A 932 -5.51 8.45 24.54
N GLY A 933 -6.25 8.73 25.62
CA GLY A 933 -6.55 10.10 26.06
C GLY A 933 -7.11 11.00 24.94
N ASN A 934 -6.83 12.30 25.00
CA ASN A 934 -7.10 13.23 23.90
C ASN A 934 -5.80 13.52 23.12
N VAL A 935 -5.63 12.83 22.00
CA VAL A 935 -4.41 12.90 21.16
C VAL A 935 -4.12 14.32 20.65
N ALA A 936 -5.14 15.14 20.39
CA ALA A 936 -4.94 16.52 19.93
C ALA A 936 -4.24 17.38 20.99
N THR A 937 -4.52 17.09 22.27
CA THR A 937 -3.91 17.78 23.40
C THR A 937 -2.69 17.07 23.97
N ALA A 938 -2.41 15.82 23.59
CA ALA A 938 -1.28 15.04 24.13
C ALA A 938 0.06 15.77 23.99
N SER A 939 0.94 15.61 24.97
CA SER A 939 2.27 16.20 24.96
C SER A 939 3.06 15.68 23.76
N LYS A 940 3.91 16.56 23.23
CA LYS A 940 4.72 16.31 22.05
C LYS A 940 6.18 16.44 22.43
N VAL A 941 6.96 15.40 22.17
CA VAL A 941 8.41 15.41 22.42
C VAL A 941 9.17 15.63 21.13
N GLN A 942 10.25 16.40 21.21
CA GLN A 942 11.07 16.74 20.07
C GLN A 942 12.11 15.64 19.81
N PHE A 943 12.11 15.10 18.59
CA PHE A 943 13.13 14.18 18.12
C PHE A 943 13.96 14.84 17.02
N VAL A 944 15.28 14.92 17.21
CA VAL A 944 16.23 15.42 16.21
C VAL A 944 16.85 14.23 15.49
N VAL A 945 16.64 14.14 14.18
CA VAL A 945 17.28 13.11 13.35
C VAL A 945 18.69 13.55 13.01
N ASN A 946 19.70 13.02 13.71
CA ASN A 946 21.11 13.31 13.45
C ASN A 946 21.64 12.64 12.16
N ASN A 947 22.66 13.25 11.54
CA ASN A 947 23.33 12.71 10.34
C ASN A 947 23.95 11.31 10.54
N VAL A 948 24.24 10.90 11.79
CA VAL A 948 24.70 9.54 12.12
C VAL A 948 23.54 8.54 12.04
N TYR A 949 22.33 8.92 12.47
CA TYR A 949 21.11 8.15 12.23
C TYR A 949 20.85 7.99 10.74
N GLN A 950 21.15 9.02 9.93
CA GLN A 950 21.10 8.96 8.47
C GLN A 950 22.19 8.07 7.85
N GLN A 951 23.34 7.84 8.49
CA GLN A 951 24.42 7.00 7.93
C GLN A 951 24.33 5.54 8.41
N GLN A 952 23.98 5.29 9.68
CA GLN A 952 23.72 3.95 10.20
C GLN A 952 22.49 3.30 9.52
N GLU A 953 21.43 4.07 9.25
CA GLU A 953 20.28 3.61 8.46
C GLU A 953 20.60 3.40 6.96
N LEU A 954 21.70 3.97 6.44
CA LEU A 954 22.06 3.88 5.03
C LEU A 954 23.20 2.92 4.71
N PHE A 955 24.02 2.53 5.69
CA PHE A 955 25.26 1.79 5.46
C PHE A 955 25.56 0.66 6.46
N GLY A 956 24.70 0.40 7.46
CA GLY A 956 25.02 -0.55 8.53
C GLY A 956 26.16 -0.05 9.44
N PRO A 957 26.52 -0.77 10.50
CA PRO A 957 27.61 -0.38 11.39
C PRO A 957 28.95 -0.39 10.63
N ASN A 958 29.62 0.76 10.57
CA ASN A 958 31.01 0.82 10.12
C ASN A 958 31.90 0.16 11.20
N LEU A 959 32.48 -0.99 10.89
CA LEU A 959 33.68 -1.49 11.57
C LEU A 959 34.88 -0.62 11.18
N SER A 960 34.96 0.59 11.72
CA SER A 960 36.19 1.38 11.68
C SER A 960 37.00 1.11 12.94
N GLY A 961 38.04 0.30 12.81
CA GLY A 961 39.08 0.16 13.84
C GLY A 961 39.81 1.48 14.11
N PRO A 962 40.49 1.61 15.25
CA PRO A 962 41.14 2.86 15.62
C PRO A 962 42.38 3.08 14.75
N HIS A 963 42.36 4.11 13.91
CA HIS A 963 43.60 4.69 13.40
C HIS A 963 44.32 5.38 14.55
N GLY A 964 45.40 4.76 15.03
CA GLY A 964 46.38 5.42 15.87
C GLY A 964 47.16 6.46 15.08
N THR A 965 47.35 7.62 15.71
CA THR A 965 48.35 8.69 15.49
C THR A 965 48.72 9.08 14.07
#